data_AF-A0A8K0PCT1-F1
#
_entry.id   AF-A0A8K0PCT1-F1
#
_cell.length_a   1.000
_cell.length_b   1.000
_cell.length_c   1.000
_cell.angle_alpha   90.00
_cell.angle_beta   90.00
_cell.angle_gamma   90.00
#
_symmetry.space_group_name_H-M   'P 1'
#
loop_
_entity.id
_entity.type
_entity.pdbx_description
1 polymer ?
#
loop_
_entity_poly.entity_id
_entity_poly.type
_entity_poly.pdbx_seq_one_letter_code
_entity_poly.pdbx_strand_id
1 'polypeptide(L)'
;MTRIQRFYPRVVGVFIVITVGLWIVSTQSQVFTSYRHHEPAQRDEEPGLFHLVIPASHPDINLCKTLVSASILGYPKPSLLNWGINFDDPGLVEGGSHVAKVTGMLEFLNGLDGSRGEDLVLMVDGYDIWFQLRPQLLLDRFFDINAVADHRSNKLYGVSDKLAPRVHQKTVISSQKRCWPWNATDAPCAAVPPSTLPAQIYGSSTDVLSTDERFTYRKIRQRYLNSGVIMGTVDSLKVIFSRAEELMRASKNFGSDQYILSQVFGEQEVSRHERLQKQQTSSDVNTTRTPFREYGLGLDYESRLGLATVFAEEDTQWITYSNATSVQQARSECDVPSDNTRMDKCQEDVQGSRPPFWTLTTENLPKDRSWKDVSLFTNVWTGVVPAIIHHNAHQNGMKSLRDTWWERLWLQEHASTLHDAAERQPLGPLGYADRRFWWPVEKNDKGVRVQRDGGWNHLSFGDDTDAFNLWAASSCGIPGSAADMGEQDVSSTWSSRRWKLLLAVVPLLLVLSSLWATWGSTSLLAATHIPLTSGNATKASPSPRAHLHLLIPATSSNPDLCKLLLSATILGYPVPVLINHGQPEQADPYVQHLAKVEGLLNYFHRMKALSSRNDDLFLVVDGFDIWFQLTPDVLLKRYFQINEAFLDRASQTYGWRGVTDPPIRQTILFGPDKLCWPTDFNRPACWAVPKAPLSKSAFGPLTIGGVAESIFTSPDWLNSGTIIGPLDPLIKLFEATLDRIRNNFTMNSDQLYFADLFGEQELSRRRLLNTSTTINANTTQPTVPIPSPPEIATELATTDFGVGIDYLSSLFQTVAFNKDWLVWTTIPRNRPDKFPHPIARLEAYYSYALPADILASPFPMSLLSPNHSTSITGWDDVDLCINTVTREIPVLVHFTGEKHLRTDWWDRMWYYERAKELRLAAVAGTHEYGRLYADAIGGKVWFGAEPEDSGRVSGRGQGGAWSDTGGWFPWNALCRGHEGVLYGGG
;
A
#
# COMPACT_ATOMS: atom_id res chain seq x y z
N MET A 1 12.98 58.06 -46.06
CA MET A 1 11.92 57.03 -45.92
C MET A 1 12.50 55.88 -45.10
N THR A 2 12.37 55.96 -43.79
CA THR A 2 13.28 55.27 -42.86
C THR A 2 12.51 54.64 -41.70
N ARG A 3 12.93 53.40 -41.36
CA ARG A 3 12.78 52.69 -40.08
C ARG A 3 11.42 52.14 -39.62
N ILE A 4 10.29 52.35 -40.30
CA ILE A 4 9.00 51.79 -39.84
C ILE A 4 8.66 50.39 -40.42
N GLN A 5 9.29 49.95 -41.51
CA GLN A 5 8.91 48.69 -42.19
C GLN A 5 9.65 47.41 -41.73
N ARG A 6 10.58 47.47 -40.77
CA ARG A 6 11.27 46.26 -40.25
C ARG A 6 10.84 45.82 -38.85
N PHE A 7 10.01 46.61 -38.16
CA PHE A 7 9.52 46.28 -36.81
C PHE A 7 8.18 45.55 -36.81
N TYR A 8 7.38 45.73 -37.86
CA TYR A 8 6.02 45.18 -37.95
C TYR A 8 5.93 43.64 -37.92
N PRO A 9 6.77 42.87 -38.65
CA PRO A 9 6.62 41.40 -38.64
C PRO A 9 7.09 40.75 -37.33
N ARG A 10 7.96 41.40 -36.55
CA ARG A 10 8.43 40.87 -35.25
C ARG A 10 7.44 41.14 -34.12
N VAL A 11 6.79 42.30 -34.13
CA VAL A 11 5.74 42.63 -33.14
C VAL A 11 4.49 41.78 -33.38
N VAL A 12 4.11 41.56 -34.65
CA VAL A 12 3.00 40.66 -35.00
C VAL A 12 3.31 39.21 -34.63
N GLY A 13 4.55 38.74 -34.85
CA GLY A 13 4.98 37.41 -34.43
C GLY A 13 4.89 37.19 -32.92
N VAL A 14 5.33 38.17 -32.11
CA VAL A 14 5.25 38.10 -30.64
C VAL A 14 3.80 38.15 -30.16
N PHE A 15 2.95 38.98 -30.78
CA PHE A 15 1.52 39.03 -30.45
C PHE A 15 0.80 37.71 -30.75
N ILE A 16 1.11 37.06 -31.88
CA ILE A 16 0.55 35.75 -32.24
C ILE A 16 1.02 34.68 -31.24
N VAL A 17 2.29 34.68 -30.85
CA VAL A 17 2.81 33.72 -29.87
C VAL A 17 2.18 33.93 -28.49
N ILE A 18 1.95 35.17 -28.05
CA ILE A 18 1.30 35.46 -26.78
C ILE A 18 -0.19 35.11 -26.82
N THR A 19 -0.90 35.39 -27.92
CA THR A 19 -2.33 35.05 -28.04
C THR A 19 -2.55 33.55 -28.20
N VAL A 20 -1.71 32.85 -28.96
CA VAL A 20 -1.73 31.38 -29.03
C VAL A 20 -1.30 30.78 -27.70
N GLY A 21 -0.31 31.34 -27.01
CA GLY A 21 0.11 30.92 -25.68
C GLY A 21 -0.99 31.10 -24.63
N LEU A 22 -1.69 32.25 -24.62
CA LEU A 22 -2.81 32.52 -23.72
C LEU A 22 -4.06 31.71 -24.09
N TRP A 23 -4.28 31.40 -25.37
CA TRP A 23 -5.35 30.51 -25.81
C TRP A 23 -5.05 29.05 -25.45
N ILE A 24 -3.79 28.60 -25.54
CA ILE A 24 -3.36 27.30 -25.03
C ILE A 24 -3.48 27.26 -23.50
N VAL A 25 -3.11 28.32 -22.78
CA VAL A 25 -3.25 28.38 -21.31
C VAL A 25 -4.71 28.49 -20.87
N SER A 26 -5.59 29.18 -21.60
CA SER A 26 -7.02 29.27 -21.25
C SER A 26 -7.80 28.02 -21.66
N THR A 27 -7.45 27.39 -22.79
CA THR A 27 -8.00 26.08 -23.16
C THR A 27 -7.45 24.99 -22.24
N GLN A 28 -6.20 25.04 -21.79
CA GLN A 28 -5.73 24.17 -20.72
C GLN A 28 -6.42 24.48 -19.39
N SER A 29 -6.64 25.74 -19.00
CA SER A 29 -7.33 26.07 -17.75
C SER A 29 -8.81 25.67 -17.72
N GLN A 30 -9.50 25.64 -18.88
CA GLN A 30 -10.86 25.09 -19.01
C GLN A 30 -10.89 23.58 -19.27
N VAL A 31 -9.76 22.98 -19.67
CA VAL A 31 -9.59 21.52 -19.79
C VAL A 31 -9.02 20.90 -18.50
N PHE A 32 -8.50 21.69 -17.55
CA PHE A 32 -7.96 21.21 -16.26
C PHE A 32 -9.00 21.03 -15.15
N THR A 33 -10.30 21.16 -15.46
CA THR A 33 -11.41 20.83 -14.54
C THR A 33 -12.29 19.67 -15.02
N SER A 34 -11.90 19.00 -16.10
CA SER A 34 -12.52 17.75 -16.55
C SER A 34 -11.40 16.75 -16.82
N TYR A 35 -11.58 15.50 -16.40
CA TYR A 35 -10.55 14.44 -16.29
C TYR A 35 -9.74 14.46 -14.98
N ARG A 36 -10.43 14.17 -13.86
CA ARG A 36 -9.85 13.17 -12.93
C ARG A 36 -9.49 11.96 -13.78
N HIS A 37 -8.23 11.52 -13.71
CA HIS A 37 -7.72 10.35 -14.41
C HIS A 37 -8.68 9.14 -14.26
N HIS A 38 -9.59 8.97 -15.22
CA HIS A 38 -9.78 7.64 -15.77
C HIS A 38 -8.47 7.37 -16.50
N GLU A 39 -7.47 6.83 -15.79
CA GLU A 39 -6.53 5.94 -16.45
C GLU A 39 -7.41 4.99 -17.27
N PRO A 40 -7.24 4.91 -18.61
CA PRO A 40 -7.97 3.92 -19.38
C PRO A 40 -7.75 2.60 -18.68
N ALA A 41 -8.82 1.82 -18.46
CA ALA A 41 -8.74 0.52 -17.80
C ALA A 41 -7.46 -0.17 -18.30
N GLN A 42 -6.44 -0.23 -17.45
CA GLN A 42 -5.27 -1.04 -17.73
C GLN A 42 -5.87 -2.38 -18.14
N ARG A 43 -5.51 -2.93 -19.30
CA ARG A 43 -5.89 -4.33 -19.58
C ARG A 43 -5.56 -5.06 -18.30
N ASP A 44 -6.54 -5.71 -17.68
CA ASP A 44 -6.38 -6.38 -16.39
C ASP A 44 -5.26 -7.41 -16.55
N GLU A 45 -4.01 -7.00 -16.35
CA GLU A 45 -2.85 -7.87 -16.31
C GLU A 45 -3.04 -8.68 -15.04
N GLU A 46 -3.30 -9.97 -15.18
CA GLU A 46 -3.58 -10.84 -14.04
C GLU A 46 -2.41 -10.79 -13.07
N PRO A 47 -2.59 -10.24 -11.86
CA PRO A 47 -1.52 -10.20 -10.86
C PRO A 47 -1.19 -11.63 -10.39
N GLY A 48 0.06 -11.84 -10.00
CA GLY A 48 0.54 -13.09 -9.40
C GLY A 48 0.79 -12.93 -7.90
N LEU A 49 0.74 -14.04 -7.16
CA LEU A 49 1.20 -14.10 -5.77
C LEU A 49 2.68 -14.45 -5.71
N PHE A 50 3.36 -13.89 -4.71
CA PHE A 50 4.72 -14.25 -4.35
C PHE A 50 4.75 -14.73 -2.89
N HIS A 51 5.13 -16.00 -2.71
CA HIS A 51 5.20 -16.67 -1.43
C HIS A 51 6.65 -16.73 -0.93
N LEU A 52 6.87 -16.39 0.34
CA LEU A 52 8.12 -16.69 1.04
C LEU A 52 7.88 -17.89 1.97
N VAL A 53 8.73 -18.91 1.89
CA VAL A 53 8.59 -20.14 2.66
C VAL A 53 9.90 -20.47 3.34
N ILE A 54 9.86 -20.72 4.66
CA ILE A 54 11.04 -20.94 5.48
C ILE A 54 10.86 -22.19 6.33
N PRO A 55 11.60 -23.28 6.08
CA PRO A 55 11.65 -24.41 7.00
C PRO A 55 12.36 -24.00 8.30
N ALA A 56 11.62 -24.00 9.41
CA ALA A 56 12.14 -23.65 10.73
C ALA A 56 11.29 -24.34 11.80
N SER A 57 11.93 -25.12 12.68
CA SER A 57 11.22 -25.91 13.68
C SER A 57 11.09 -25.25 15.04
N HIS A 58 11.93 -24.27 15.32
CA HIS A 58 12.00 -23.63 16.63
C HIS A 58 12.47 -22.19 16.52
N PRO A 59 12.21 -21.39 17.57
CA PRO A 59 12.68 -20.02 17.65
C PRO A 59 14.21 -19.97 17.79
N ASP A 60 14.88 -19.10 17.01
CA ASP A 60 16.33 -18.90 17.05
C ASP A 60 16.69 -17.46 16.65
N ILE A 61 17.80 -16.93 17.17
CA ILE A 61 18.26 -15.57 16.84
C ILE A 61 18.59 -15.40 15.35
N ASN A 62 19.09 -16.45 14.70
CA ASN A 62 19.38 -16.40 13.26
C ASN A 62 18.11 -16.42 12.44
N LEU A 63 17.06 -17.12 12.90
CA LEU A 63 15.74 -17.00 12.31
C LEU A 63 15.21 -15.56 12.44
N CYS A 64 15.37 -14.93 13.61
CA CYS A 64 15.01 -13.50 13.76
C CYS A 64 15.76 -12.62 12.74
N LYS A 65 17.06 -12.83 12.54
CA LYS A 65 17.85 -12.10 11.52
C LYS A 65 17.29 -12.30 10.10
N THR A 66 16.90 -13.52 9.74
CA THR A 66 16.24 -13.83 8.46
C THR A 66 14.91 -13.09 8.32
N LEU A 67 14.04 -13.16 9.34
CA LEU A 67 12.72 -12.53 9.34
C LEU A 67 12.81 -10.99 9.28
N VAL A 68 13.66 -10.38 10.11
CA VAL A 68 13.82 -8.92 10.17
C VAL A 68 14.40 -8.38 8.88
N SER A 69 15.44 -9.02 8.33
CA SER A 69 16.01 -8.57 7.05
C SER A 69 15.02 -8.69 5.89
N ALA A 70 14.20 -9.76 5.85
CA ALA A 70 13.13 -9.94 4.89
C ALA A 70 12.05 -8.83 5.01
N SER A 71 11.57 -8.57 6.24
CA SER A 71 10.55 -7.57 6.55
C SER A 71 11.01 -6.16 6.14
N ILE A 72 12.20 -5.73 6.56
CA ILE A 72 12.79 -4.41 6.22
C ILE A 72 12.84 -4.18 4.69
N LEU A 73 13.16 -5.23 3.93
CA LEU A 73 13.29 -5.15 2.48
C LEU A 73 11.94 -5.22 1.74
N GLY A 74 10.85 -5.56 2.46
CA GLY A 74 9.50 -5.66 1.92
C GLY A 74 9.20 -7.02 1.27
N TYR A 75 9.84 -8.10 1.69
CA TYR A 75 9.45 -9.46 1.26
C TYR A 75 8.09 -9.86 1.84
N PRO A 76 7.38 -10.82 1.22
CA PRO A 76 6.17 -11.38 1.81
C PRO A 76 6.45 -11.92 3.21
N LYS A 77 5.46 -11.86 4.09
CA LYS A 77 5.53 -12.59 5.35
C LYS A 77 5.74 -14.08 5.08
N PRO A 78 6.68 -14.72 5.78
CA PRO A 78 7.01 -16.10 5.50
C PRO A 78 5.99 -17.07 6.10
N SER A 79 5.70 -18.13 5.35
CA SER A 79 5.13 -19.35 5.90
C SER A 79 6.25 -20.23 6.48
N LEU A 80 6.25 -20.43 7.79
CA LEU A 80 7.18 -21.33 8.47
C LEU A 80 6.70 -22.78 8.40
N LEU A 81 7.57 -23.66 7.91
CA LEU A 81 7.30 -25.09 7.82
C LEU A 81 7.91 -25.83 9.01
N ASN A 82 7.21 -26.87 9.47
CA ASN A 82 7.64 -27.79 10.53
C ASN A 82 7.79 -27.17 11.93
N TRP A 83 7.01 -26.11 12.22
CA TRP A 83 7.12 -25.41 13.49
C TRP A 83 6.68 -26.27 14.69
N GLY A 84 7.50 -26.29 15.74
CA GLY A 84 7.27 -27.08 16.95
C GLY A 84 7.58 -28.58 16.80
N ILE A 85 8.11 -29.02 15.66
CA ILE A 85 8.49 -30.42 15.44
C ILE A 85 9.92 -30.65 15.93
N ASN A 86 10.10 -31.64 16.81
CA ASN A 86 11.43 -32.10 17.23
C ASN A 86 11.92 -33.21 16.29
N PHE A 87 13.17 -33.08 15.84
CA PHE A 87 13.81 -34.03 14.92
C PHE A 87 14.85 -34.85 15.69
N ASP A 88 14.38 -35.88 16.40
CA ASP A 88 15.20 -36.70 17.29
C ASP A 88 15.17 -38.19 16.92
N ASP A 89 14.68 -38.56 15.73
CA ASP A 89 14.61 -39.97 15.32
C ASP A 89 16.04 -40.53 15.10
N PRO A 90 16.52 -41.45 15.96
CA PRO A 90 17.88 -41.97 15.85
C PRO A 90 18.07 -42.88 14.62
N GLY A 91 16.98 -43.32 13.98
CA GLY A 91 16.99 -44.09 12.74
C GLY A 91 17.17 -43.24 11.49
N LEU A 92 17.11 -41.91 11.59
CA LEU A 92 17.18 -40.96 10.49
C LEU A 92 18.41 -40.04 10.60
N VAL A 93 19.02 -39.71 9.46
CA VAL A 93 20.12 -38.72 9.43
C VAL A 93 19.60 -37.37 9.90
N GLU A 94 20.32 -36.75 10.83
CA GLU A 94 19.92 -35.50 11.52
C GLU A 94 18.50 -35.55 12.09
N GLY A 95 18.07 -36.71 12.59
CA GLY A 95 16.79 -36.87 13.28
C GLY A 95 15.56 -36.76 12.38
N GLY A 96 15.75 -36.71 11.05
CA GLY A 96 14.67 -36.62 10.05
C GLY A 96 14.36 -35.20 9.57
N SER A 97 15.13 -34.18 9.98
CA SER A 97 14.91 -32.77 9.59
C SER A 97 14.88 -32.56 8.07
N HIS A 98 15.79 -33.21 7.34
CA HIS A 98 15.86 -33.16 5.87
C HIS A 98 14.64 -33.77 5.19
N VAL A 99 14.08 -34.83 5.79
CA VAL A 99 12.85 -35.46 5.31
C VAL A 99 11.71 -34.46 5.43
N ALA A 100 11.58 -33.85 6.60
CA ALA A 100 10.53 -32.89 6.91
C ALA A 100 10.61 -31.61 6.05
N LYS A 101 11.81 -31.18 5.66
CA LYS A 101 11.99 -30.04 4.74
C LYS A 101 11.35 -30.32 3.37
N VAL A 102 11.56 -31.51 2.81
CA VAL A 102 10.98 -31.90 1.51
C VAL A 102 9.48 -32.16 1.62
N THR A 103 9.05 -32.93 2.63
CA THR A 103 7.63 -33.27 2.80
C THR A 103 6.79 -32.05 3.17
N GLY A 104 7.26 -31.20 4.09
CA GLY A 104 6.56 -29.97 4.47
C GLY A 104 6.43 -28.99 3.30
N MET A 105 7.45 -28.88 2.44
CA MET A 105 7.37 -28.06 1.23
C MET A 105 6.33 -28.61 0.23
N LEU A 106 6.31 -29.92 0.03
CA LEU A 106 5.33 -30.56 -0.85
C LEU A 106 3.90 -30.40 -0.30
N GLU A 107 3.71 -30.54 1.01
CA GLU A 107 2.43 -30.30 1.69
C GLU A 107 1.96 -28.85 1.51
N PHE A 108 2.85 -27.86 1.72
CA PHE A 108 2.55 -26.44 1.47
C PHE A 108 2.07 -26.24 0.03
N LEU A 109 2.83 -26.72 -0.95
CA LEU A 109 2.51 -26.57 -2.37
C LEU A 109 1.15 -27.23 -2.71
N ASN A 110 0.91 -28.44 -2.22
CA ASN A 110 -0.35 -29.16 -2.44
C ASN A 110 -1.56 -28.48 -1.76
N GLY A 111 -1.34 -27.67 -0.73
CA GLY A 111 -2.37 -26.88 -0.08
C GLY A 111 -2.77 -25.60 -0.83
N LEU A 112 -2.03 -25.19 -1.86
CA LEU A 112 -2.35 -24.02 -2.68
C LEU A 112 -3.42 -24.36 -3.74
N ASP A 113 -4.26 -23.37 -4.08
CA ASP A 113 -5.28 -23.49 -5.12
C ASP A 113 -4.67 -23.94 -6.46
N GLY A 114 -5.26 -24.95 -7.08
CA GLY A 114 -4.82 -25.48 -8.37
C GLY A 114 -4.89 -24.49 -9.53
N SER A 115 -5.65 -23.38 -9.40
CA SER A 115 -5.67 -22.30 -10.39
C SER A 115 -4.42 -21.40 -10.36
N ARG A 116 -3.57 -21.56 -9.32
CA ARG A 116 -2.42 -20.69 -9.00
C ARG A 116 -1.06 -21.29 -9.37
N GLY A 117 -1.03 -22.13 -10.40
CA GLY A 117 0.19 -22.85 -10.81
C GLY A 117 1.38 -21.97 -11.22
N GLU A 118 1.10 -20.75 -11.69
CA GLU A 118 2.10 -19.76 -12.14
C GLU A 118 2.48 -18.74 -11.05
N ASP A 119 1.93 -18.84 -9.84
CA ASP A 119 2.39 -18.04 -8.70
C ASP A 119 3.81 -18.45 -8.31
N LEU A 120 4.57 -17.53 -7.72
CA LEU A 120 5.98 -17.74 -7.41
C LEU A 120 6.17 -18.11 -5.94
N VAL A 121 7.08 -19.05 -5.68
CA VAL A 121 7.53 -19.38 -4.34
C VAL A 121 9.03 -19.19 -4.25
N LEU A 122 9.47 -18.46 -3.24
CA LEU A 122 10.85 -18.40 -2.77
C LEU A 122 10.94 -19.23 -1.48
N MET A 123 11.70 -20.32 -1.52
CA MET A 123 12.05 -21.13 -0.37
C MET A 123 13.50 -20.85 0.03
N VAL A 124 13.72 -20.53 1.30
CA VAL A 124 15.06 -20.27 1.87
C VAL A 124 15.27 -21.01 3.18
N ASP A 125 16.53 -21.28 3.53
CA ASP A 125 16.88 -21.81 4.85
C ASP A 125 16.55 -20.82 5.99
N GLY A 126 16.21 -21.35 7.16
CA GLY A 126 15.71 -20.54 8.28
C GLY A 126 16.77 -19.98 9.22
N TYR A 127 17.98 -20.55 9.27
CA TYR A 127 18.93 -20.28 10.36
C TYR A 127 20.28 -19.69 9.91
N ASP A 128 20.42 -19.38 8.63
CA ASP A 128 21.66 -18.85 8.04
C ASP A 128 21.42 -18.02 6.76
N ILE A 129 20.24 -17.42 6.64
CA ILE A 129 19.88 -16.57 5.50
C ILE A 129 19.74 -15.11 5.93
N TRP A 130 20.40 -14.20 5.21
CA TRP A 130 20.15 -12.75 5.32
C TRP A 130 19.69 -12.20 3.98
N PHE A 131 18.64 -11.38 4.01
CA PHE A 131 18.21 -10.62 2.85
C PHE A 131 18.97 -9.30 2.78
N GLN A 132 19.46 -8.96 1.59
CA GLN A 132 20.25 -7.74 1.35
C GLN A 132 19.57 -6.75 0.40
N LEU A 133 18.86 -7.25 -0.62
CA LEU A 133 18.24 -6.44 -1.68
C LEU A 133 16.74 -6.70 -1.81
N ARG A 134 16.01 -5.72 -2.37
CA ARG A 134 14.54 -5.69 -2.42
C ARG A 134 13.93 -6.71 -3.41
N PRO A 135 12.67 -7.15 -3.19
CA PRO A 135 12.01 -8.17 -4.02
C PRO A 135 11.94 -7.87 -5.51
N GLN A 136 11.71 -6.61 -5.92
CA GLN A 136 11.69 -6.21 -7.33
C GLN A 136 12.95 -6.67 -8.08
N LEU A 137 14.12 -6.50 -7.47
CA LEU A 137 15.39 -6.91 -8.08
C LEU A 137 15.51 -8.44 -8.17
N LEU A 138 15.06 -9.15 -7.13
CA LEU A 138 15.02 -10.62 -7.13
C LEU A 138 14.12 -11.14 -8.27
N LEU A 139 12.93 -10.54 -8.44
CA LEU A 139 11.98 -10.89 -9.51
C LEU A 139 12.60 -10.64 -10.90
N ASP A 140 13.16 -9.46 -11.14
CA ASP A 140 13.80 -9.12 -12.42
C ASP A 140 14.92 -10.13 -12.75
N ARG A 141 15.76 -10.46 -11.76
CA ARG A 141 16.86 -11.43 -11.91
C ARG A 141 16.34 -12.84 -12.16
N PHE A 142 15.29 -13.27 -11.48
CA PHE A 142 14.70 -14.60 -11.67
C PHE A 142 14.21 -14.79 -13.11
N PHE A 143 13.44 -13.84 -13.64
CA PHE A 143 12.96 -13.92 -15.02
C PHE A 143 14.08 -13.79 -16.05
N ASP A 144 15.08 -12.94 -15.80
CA ASP A 144 16.25 -12.82 -16.67
C ASP A 144 17.08 -14.11 -16.73
N ILE A 145 17.34 -14.74 -15.57
CA ILE A 145 18.06 -16.02 -15.49
C ILE A 145 17.32 -17.11 -16.29
N ASN A 146 15.99 -17.21 -16.13
CA ASN A 146 15.19 -18.18 -16.88
C ASN A 146 15.19 -17.86 -18.38
N ALA A 147 15.03 -16.61 -18.79
CA ALA A 147 15.05 -16.21 -20.19
C ALA A 147 16.39 -16.51 -20.88
N VAL A 148 17.52 -16.23 -20.21
CA VAL A 148 18.86 -16.56 -20.70
C VAL A 148 19.07 -18.06 -20.79
N ALA A 149 18.60 -18.82 -19.78
CA ALA A 149 18.67 -20.27 -19.78
C ALA A 149 17.83 -20.90 -20.90
N ASP A 150 16.63 -20.38 -21.15
CA ASP A 150 15.75 -20.80 -22.23
C ASP A 150 16.37 -20.52 -23.60
N HIS A 151 16.95 -19.33 -23.80
CA HIS A 151 17.67 -19.01 -25.05
C HIS A 151 18.84 -19.98 -25.28
N ARG A 152 19.64 -20.27 -24.23
CA ARG A 152 20.73 -21.23 -24.30
C ARG A 152 20.23 -22.65 -24.60
N SER A 153 19.18 -23.08 -23.91
CA SER A 153 18.57 -24.41 -24.10
C SER A 153 17.98 -24.55 -25.50
N ASN A 154 17.26 -23.55 -25.99
CA ASN A 154 16.73 -23.52 -27.36
C ASN A 154 17.84 -23.60 -28.41
N LYS A 155 19.01 -22.97 -28.17
CA LYS A 155 20.15 -23.07 -29.08
C LYS A 155 20.80 -24.46 -29.05
N LEU A 156 20.88 -25.10 -27.88
CA LEU A 156 21.51 -26.42 -27.73
C LEU A 156 20.60 -27.55 -28.21
N TYR A 157 19.29 -27.44 -27.97
CA TYR A 157 18.32 -28.52 -28.19
C TYR A 157 17.31 -28.24 -29.34
N GLY A 158 17.26 -27.04 -29.94
CA GLY A 158 16.25 -26.60 -30.94
C GLY A 158 16.47 -27.16 -32.36
N VAL A 159 15.53 -27.16 -33.31
CA VAL A 159 14.28 -26.41 -33.50
C VAL A 159 13.26 -27.36 -34.13
N SER A 160 12.30 -27.87 -33.37
CA SER A 160 11.08 -28.40 -33.97
C SER A 160 10.00 -28.44 -32.92
N ASP A 161 8.87 -27.79 -33.21
CA ASP A 161 7.59 -27.95 -32.51
C ASP A 161 7.08 -29.41 -32.45
N LYS A 162 7.86 -30.39 -32.95
CA LYS A 162 7.52 -31.80 -33.05
C LYS A 162 8.10 -32.69 -31.93
N LEU A 163 9.08 -32.24 -31.13
CA LEU A 163 9.67 -33.04 -30.04
C LEU A 163 9.26 -32.50 -28.67
N ALA A 164 8.06 -32.90 -28.24
CA ALA A 164 7.57 -32.70 -26.88
C ALA A 164 8.22 -33.71 -25.90
N PRO A 165 8.45 -33.31 -24.62
CA PRO A 165 8.26 -31.99 -24.06
C PRO A 165 9.44 -31.04 -24.36
N ARG A 166 9.17 -29.72 -24.34
CA ARG A 166 10.18 -28.67 -24.52
C ARG A 166 11.02 -28.52 -23.25
N VAL A 167 12.30 -28.17 -23.42
CA VAL A 167 13.22 -27.84 -22.32
C VAL A 167 13.03 -26.37 -21.97
N HIS A 168 12.46 -26.10 -20.79
CA HIS A 168 12.24 -24.73 -20.27
C HIS A 168 12.65 -24.67 -18.81
N GLN A 169 13.45 -23.68 -18.44
CA GLN A 169 13.80 -23.44 -17.03
C GLN A 169 12.70 -22.64 -16.36
N LYS A 170 12.13 -23.20 -15.28
CA LYS A 170 11.06 -22.60 -14.48
C LYS A 170 11.43 -22.44 -13.00
N THR A 171 12.51 -23.10 -12.58
CA THR A 171 13.02 -23.06 -11.20
C THR A 171 14.50 -22.72 -11.23
N VAL A 172 14.91 -21.80 -10.36
CA VAL A 172 16.30 -21.42 -10.13
C VAL A 172 16.67 -21.82 -8.71
N ILE A 173 17.73 -22.63 -8.58
CA ILE A 173 18.31 -23.03 -7.29
C ILE A 173 19.70 -22.40 -7.16
N SER A 174 20.10 -22.00 -5.96
CA SER A 174 21.45 -21.48 -5.74
C SER A 174 22.52 -22.50 -6.10
N SER A 175 23.73 -22.01 -6.38
CA SER A 175 24.85 -22.85 -6.76
C SER A 175 26.05 -22.69 -5.83
N GLN A 176 26.89 -23.71 -5.81
CA GLN A 176 28.14 -23.78 -5.06
C GLN A 176 29.27 -24.38 -5.90
N LYS A 177 30.50 -24.25 -5.41
CA LYS A 177 31.73 -24.68 -6.13
C LYS A 177 32.06 -26.16 -6.02
N ARG A 178 31.65 -26.82 -4.93
CA ARG A 178 31.91 -28.24 -4.68
C ARG A 178 30.68 -29.08 -4.99
N CYS A 179 30.84 -30.20 -5.68
CA CYS A 179 29.80 -31.21 -5.74
C CYS A 179 29.74 -31.95 -4.41
N TRP A 180 28.60 -31.89 -3.73
CA TRP A 180 28.42 -32.52 -2.42
C TRP A 180 26.94 -32.94 -2.26
N PRO A 181 26.65 -34.14 -1.68
CA PRO A 181 27.59 -35.14 -1.15
C PRO A 181 28.07 -36.18 -2.18
N TRP A 182 27.74 -36.01 -3.46
CA TRP A 182 27.97 -36.97 -4.53
C TRP A 182 29.43 -37.09 -4.99
N ASN A 183 29.80 -38.24 -5.57
CA ASN A 183 31.11 -38.41 -6.19
C ASN A 183 31.14 -37.77 -7.58
N ALA A 184 32.33 -37.38 -8.04
CA ALA A 184 32.51 -36.69 -9.33
C ALA A 184 31.98 -37.47 -10.55
N THR A 185 31.87 -38.80 -10.45
CA THR A 185 31.36 -39.69 -11.51
C THR A 185 29.86 -39.90 -11.47
N ASP A 186 29.20 -39.55 -10.36
CA ASP A 186 27.76 -39.73 -10.21
C ASP A 186 27.01 -38.70 -11.05
N ALA A 187 25.83 -39.06 -11.57
CA ALA A 187 25.04 -38.18 -12.44
C ALA A 187 24.83 -36.76 -11.88
N PRO A 188 24.57 -36.55 -10.57
CA PRO A 188 24.43 -35.22 -9.98
C PRO A 188 25.68 -34.33 -10.03
N CYS A 189 26.85 -34.88 -10.35
CA CYS A 189 28.09 -34.12 -10.58
C CYS A 189 28.50 -34.15 -12.06
N ALA A 190 28.47 -35.34 -12.68
CA ALA A 190 29.02 -35.58 -14.01
C ALA A 190 28.14 -35.04 -15.14
N ALA A 191 26.81 -35.04 -14.95
CA ALA A 191 25.87 -34.57 -15.97
C ALA A 191 25.60 -33.06 -15.89
N VAL A 192 26.12 -32.37 -14.87
CA VAL A 192 25.83 -30.95 -14.66
C VAL A 192 26.49 -30.08 -15.74
N PRO A 193 25.76 -29.14 -16.36
CA PRO A 193 26.33 -28.25 -17.37
C PRO A 193 27.52 -27.45 -16.86
N PRO A 194 28.46 -27.06 -17.74
CA PRO A 194 29.52 -26.12 -17.38
C PRO A 194 28.95 -24.80 -16.85
N SER A 195 29.68 -24.19 -15.90
CA SER A 195 29.34 -22.86 -15.37
C SER A 195 29.26 -21.83 -16.50
N THR A 196 28.25 -20.94 -16.43
CA THR A 196 28.10 -19.82 -17.36
C THR A 196 29.04 -18.64 -17.04
N LEU A 197 29.74 -18.68 -15.91
CA LEU A 197 30.74 -17.69 -15.55
C LEU A 197 31.89 -17.64 -16.57
N PRO A 198 32.56 -16.48 -16.75
CA PRO A 198 33.69 -16.34 -17.65
C PRO A 198 34.75 -17.44 -17.42
N ALA A 199 35.20 -18.09 -18.50
CA ALA A 199 36.12 -19.24 -18.44
C ALA A 199 37.52 -18.92 -17.89
N GLN A 200 37.83 -17.64 -17.70
CA GLN A 200 39.09 -17.14 -17.17
C GLN A 200 38.85 -16.13 -16.03
N ILE A 201 37.74 -16.28 -15.27
CA ILE A 201 37.38 -15.33 -14.20
C ILE A 201 38.48 -15.20 -13.13
N TYR A 202 39.22 -16.28 -12.85
CA TYR A 202 40.39 -16.29 -11.96
C TYR A 202 41.72 -16.34 -12.73
N GLY A 203 41.73 -15.92 -13.99
CA GLY A 203 42.87 -16.09 -14.91
C GLY A 203 43.19 -17.57 -15.17
N SER A 204 44.46 -17.89 -15.40
CA SER A 204 44.93 -19.25 -15.72
C SER A 204 44.69 -20.28 -14.61
N SER A 205 44.35 -19.84 -13.40
CA SER A 205 44.01 -20.71 -12.26
C SER A 205 42.51 -21.06 -12.19
N THR A 206 41.70 -20.59 -13.15
CA THR A 206 40.27 -20.91 -13.19
C THR A 206 40.05 -22.41 -13.34
N ASP A 207 39.17 -22.96 -12.49
CA ASP A 207 38.84 -24.40 -12.43
C ASP A 207 40.04 -25.30 -12.07
N VAL A 208 41.07 -24.75 -11.42
CA VAL A 208 42.20 -25.49 -10.85
C VAL A 208 42.03 -25.62 -9.34
N LEU A 209 42.13 -26.85 -8.82
CA LEU A 209 42.08 -27.10 -7.37
C LEU A 209 43.35 -26.57 -6.70
N SER A 210 43.16 -25.87 -5.58
CA SER A 210 44.29 -25.42 -4.75
C SER A 210 44.95 -26.60 -4.06
N THR A 211 46.27 -26.55 -3.92
CA THR A 211 47.03 -27.48 -3.08
C THR A 211 46.92 -27.16 -1.59
N ASP A 212 46.44 -25.96 -1.23
CA ASP A 212 46.10 -25.63 0.16
C ASP A 212 44.75 -26.26 0.50
N GLU A 213 44.75 -27.28 1.35
CA GLU A 213 43.56 -28.01 1.79
C GLU A 213 42.51 -27.09 2.46
N ARG A 214 42.93 -25.94 3.00
CA ARG A 214 42.01 -24.95 3.58
C ARG A 214 41.18 -24.24 2.53
N PHE A 215 41.67 -24.17 1.29
CA PHE A 215 41.12 -23.34 0.20
C PHE A 215 41.00 -24.12 -1.12
N THR A 216 40.81 -25.43 -1.05
CA THR A 216 40.83 -26.36 -2.21
C THR A 216 39.99 -25.87 -3.39
N TYR A 217 38.82 -25.28 -3.11
CA TYR A 217 37.85 -24.87 -4.13
C TYR A 217 37.89 -23.37 -4.46
N ARG A 218 38.85 -22.59 -3.93
CA ARG A 218 38.86 -21.11 -4.04
C ARG A 218 38.68 -20.61 -5.47
N LYS A 219 39.39 -21.20 -6.44
CA LYS A 219 39.41 -20.75 -7.85
C LYS A 219 38.55 -21.60 -8.80
N ILE A 220 37.58 -22.35 -8.25
CA ILE A 220 36.61 -23.14 -9.01
C ILE A 220 35.38 -22.29 -9.31
N ARG A 221 34.87 -22.33 -10.55
CA ARG A 221 33.59 -21.68 -10.87
C ARG A 221 32.44 -22.50 -10.28
N GLN A 222 31.49 -21.84 -9.63
CA GLN A 222 30.29 -22.50 -9.12
C GLN A 222 29.49 -23.11 -10.26
N ARG A 223 29.06 -24.36 -10.04
CA ARG A 223 28.25 -25.11 -11.01
C ARG A 223 27.38 -26.19 -10.38
N TYR A 224 27.51 -26.47 -9.09
CA TYR A 224 26.75 -27.54 -8.44
C TYR A 224 25.61 -26.97 -7.61
N LEU A 225 24.55 -27.74 -7.43
CA LEU A 225 23.36 -27.34 -6.69
C LEU A 225 23.67 -27.09 -5.20
N ASN A 226 23.09 -26.03 -4.64
CA ASN A 226 22.99 -25.76 -3.22
C ASN A 226 21.50 -25.57 -2.85
N SER A 227 20.98 -26.26 -1.83
CA SER A 227 19.53 -26.29 -1.56
C SER A 227 19.01 -25.17 -0.63
N GLY A 228 19.84 -24.18 -0.29
CA GLY A 228 19.48 -23.15 0.67
C GLY A 228 18.66 -21.98 0.11
N VAL A 229 18.62 -21.80 -1.21
CA VAL A 229 17.78 -20.81 -1.88
C VAL A 229 17.20 -21.42 -3.15
N ILE A 230 15.87 -21.51 -3.22
CA ILE A 230 15.11 -22.11 -4.32
C ILE A 230 13.99 -21.14 -4.69
N MET A 231 13.87 -20.78 -5.97
CA MET A 231 12.77 -19.95 -6.46
C MET A 231 12.17 -20.56 -7.72
N GLY A 232 10.84 -20.64 -7.81
CA GLY A 232 10.16 -21.19 -8.99
C GLY A 232 8.66 -21.00 -8.94
N THR A 233 7.97 -21.40 -10.02
CA THR A 233 6.50 -21.42 -10.02
C THR A 233 5.97 -22.57 -9.16
N VAL A 234 4.77 -22.41 -8.59
CA VAL A 234 4.10 -23.45 -7.79
C VAL A 234 4.06 -24.79 -8.54
N ASP A 235 3.68 -24.79 -9.81
CA ASP A 235 3.61 -26.02 -10.61
C ASP A 235 4.98 -26.67 -10.81
N SER A 236 6.02 -25.87 -11.09
CA SER A 236 7.38 -26.40 -11.27
C SER A 236 7.90 -27.05 -9.98
N LEU A 237 7.67 -26.40 -8.84
CA LEU A 237 8.11 -26.89 -7.55
C LEU A 237 7.32 -28.13 -7.12
N LYS A 238 6.01 -28.22 -7.40
CA LYS A 238 5.21 -29.43 -7.15
C LYS A 238 5.83 -30.64 -7.84
N VAL A 239 6.22 -30.49 -9.11
CA VAL A 239 6.86 -31.57 -9.88
C VAL A 239 8.20 -31.98 -9.26
N ILE A 240 9.06 -31.01 -8.92
CA ILE A 240 10.39 -31.27 -8.35
C ILE A 240 10.27 -31.94 -6.98
N PHE A 241 9.46 -31.41 -6.07
CA PHE A 241 9.31 -31.93 -4.72
C PHE A 241 8.55 -33.26 -4.67
N SER A 242 7.61 -33.51 -5.59
CA SER A 242 6.99 -34.84 -5.75
C SER A 242 8.01 -35.89 -6.16
N ARG A 243 8.91 -35.55 -7.10
CA ARG A 243 9.99 -36.47 -7.51
C ARG A 243 10.99 -36.70 -6.37
N ALA A 244 11.33 -35.65 -5.63
CA ALA A 244 12.19 -35.77 -4.45
C ALA A 244 11.57 -36.70 -3.40
N GLU A 245 10.27 -36.53 -3.09
CA GLU A 245 9.55 -37.40 -2.16
C GLU A 245 9.55 -38.87 -2.63
N GLU A 246 9.31 -39.13 -3.92
CA GLU A 246 9.36 -40.48 -4.49
C GLU A 246 10.73 -41.14 -4.27
N LEU A 247 11.81 -40.41 -4.56
CA LEU A 247 13.18 -40.89 -4.37
C LEU A 247 13.50 -41.13 -2.87
N MET A 248 13.01 -40.27 -1.98
CA MET A 248 13.18 -40.43 -0.53
C MET A 248 12.45 -41.64 0.02
N ARG A 249 11.24 -41.95 -0.47
CA ARG A 249 10.52 -43.17 -0.08
C ARG A 249 11.28 -44.44 -0.44
N ALA A 250 12.06 -44.41 -1.52
CA ALA A 250 12.94 -45.50 -1.93
C ALA A 250 14.25 -45.59 -1.13
N SER A 251 14.71 -44.49 -0.51
CA SER A 251 15.92 -44.43 0.32
C SER A 251 15.70 -43.53 1.54
N LYS A 252 15.31 -44.12 2.68
CA LYS A 252 14.93 -43.37 3.89
C LYS A 252 16.07 -42.57 4.54
N ASN A 253 17.33 -42.88 4.23
CA ASN A 253 18.53 -42.27 4.83
C ASN A 253 19.47 -41.68 3.77
N PHE A 254 18.96 -40.70 3.03
CA PHE A 254 19.67 -40.02 1.93
C PHE A 254 20.59 -38.88 2.38
N GLY A 255 20.61 -38.56 3.68
CA GLY A 255 21.63 -37.69 4.30
C GLY A 255 21.28 -36.20 4.35
N SER A 256 20.87 -35.60 3.23
CA SER A 256 20.54 -34.15 3.15
C SER A 256 19.54 -33.88 2.03
N ASP A 257 18.68 -32.88 2.21
CA ASP A 257 17.83 -32.31 1.14
C ASP A 257 18.62 -31.95 -0.13
N GLN A 258 19.86 -31.46 -0.01
CA GLN A 258 20.75 -31.20 -1.15
C GLN A 258 21.06 -32.47 -1.93
N TYR A 259 21.24 -33.61 -1.26
CA TYR A 259 21.52 -34.89 -1.92
C TYR A 259 20.39 -35.26 -2.88
N ILE A 260 19.14 -35.21 -2.39
CA ILE A 260 17.98 -35.65 -3.16
C ILE A 260 17.66 -34.69 -4.31
N LEU A 261 17.72 -33.37 -4.07
CA LEU A 261 17.47 -32.37 -5.12
C LEU A 261 18.56 -32.41 -6.20
N SER A 262 19.81 -32.67 -5.80
CA SER A 262 20.90 -32.90 -6.77
C SER A 262 20.66 -34.16 -7.60
N GLN A 263 20.05 -35.20 -7.02
CA GLN A 263 19.64 -36.40 -7.78
C GLN A 263 18.58 -36.08 -8.82
N VAL A 264 17.53 -35.33 -8.45
CA VAL A 264 16.49 -34.87 -9.38
C VAL A 264 17.10 -34.08 -10.53
N PHE A 265 18.02 -33.16 -10.23
CA PHE A 265 18.73 -32.38 -11.24
C PHE A 265 19.61 -33.26 -12.14
N GLY A 266 20.36 -34.21 -11.56
CA GLY A 266 21.19 -35.15 -12.32
C GLY A 266 20.36 -36.01 -13.28
N GLU A 267 19.19 -36.50 -12.87
CA GLU A 267 18.28 -37.27 -13.74
C GLU A 267 17.79 -36.45 -14.95
N GLN A 268 17.47 -35.17 -14.73
CA GLN A 268 17.10 -34.24 -15.80
C GLN A 268 18.26 -34.02 -16.78
N GLU A 269 19.44 -33.71 -16.26
CA GLU A 269 20.58 -33.40 -17.12
C GLU A 269 21.06 -34.63 -17.89
N VAL A 270 21.01 -35.84 -17.32
CA VAL A 270 21.25 -37.09 -18.07
C VAL A 270 20.24 -37.22 -19.22
N SER A 271 18.96 -36.98 -18.97
CA SER A 271 17.92 -37.03 -20.02
C SER A 271 18.17 -36.02 -21.14
N ARG A 272 18.65 -34.81 -20.80
CA ARG A 272 19.04 -33.77 -21.77
C ARG A 272 20.27 -34.19 -22.59
N HIS A 273 21.29 -34.80 -21.97
CA HIS A 273 22.47 -35.32 -22.68
C HIS A 273 22.12 -36.46 -23.64
N GLU A 274 21.29 -37.42 -23.22
CA GLU A 274 20.81 -38.50 -24.07
C GLU A 274 20.05 -37.96 -25.29
N ARG A 275 19.24 -36.91 -25.11
CA ARG A 275 18.52 -36.24 -26.20
C ARG A 275 19.48 -35.61 -27.21
N LEU A 276 20.55 -34.95 -26.75
CA LEU A 276 21.58 -34.37 -27.63
C LEU A 276 22.31 -35.45 -28.43
N GLN A 277 22.71 -36.55 -27.78
CA GLN A 277 23.37 -37.66 -28.47
C GLN A 277 22.48 -38.28 -29.55
N LYS A 278 21.18 -38.45 -29.27
CA LYS A 278 20.19 -38.94 -30.23
C LYS A 278 19.99 -38.00 -31.42
N GLN A 279 19.96 -36.68 -31.20
CA GLN A 279 19.90 -35.70 -32.29
C GLN A 279 21.13 -35.76 -33.21
N GLN A 280 22.32 -36.05 -32.65
CA GLN A 280 23.57 -36.12 -33.42
C GLN A 280 23.73 -37.43 -34.21
N THR A 281 23.00 -38.50 -33.86
CA THR A 281 23.23 -39.86 -34.39
C THR A 281 22.21 -40.37 -35.42
N SER A 282 21.23 -39.54 -35.85
CA SER A 282 20.29 -39.78 -36.97
C SER A 282 19.82 -41.24 -37.19
N SER A 283 19.46 -41.95 -36.12
CA SER A 283 18.94 -43.32 -36.19
C SER A 283 17.55 -43.44 -35.55
N ASP A 284 16.72 -44.30 -36.15
CA ASP A 284 15.28 -44.45 -35.97
C ASP A 284 14.75 -44.23 -34.54
N VAL A 285 13.73 -43.38 -34.46
CA VAL A 285 13.04 -42.89 -33.26
C VAL A 285 12.11 -43.96 -32.65
N ASN A 286 12.56 -45.21 -32.48
CA ASN A 286 11.65 -46.24 -31.98
C ASN A 286 12.20 -47.31 -31.03
N THR A 287 13.36 -47.09 -30.41
CA THR A 287 13.87 -48.05 -29.41
C THR A 287 14.57 -47.37 -28.24
N THR A 288 13.80 -46.94 -27.23
CA THR A 288 14.11 -47.13 -25.80
C THR A 288 12.91 -46.76 -24.91
N ARG A 289 12.69 -47.56 -23.87
CA ARG A 289 11.61 -47.53 -22.86
C ARG A 289 11.78 -46.46 -21.76
N THR A 290 12.81 -45.61 -21.82
CA THR A 290 13.12 -44.63 -20.76
C THR A 290 12.37 -43.31 -21.00
N PRO A 291 11.50 -42.87 -20.06
CA PRO A 291 10.80 -41.58 -20.16
C PRO A 291 11.79 -40.42 -20.13
N PHE A 292 11.62 -39.43 -21.02
CA PHE A 292 12.37 -38.17 -20.97
C PHE A 292 11.97 -37.38 -19.72
N ARG A 293 12.90 -37.15 -18.80
CA ARG A 293 12.66 -36.43 -17.54
C ARG A 293 13.09 -34.98 -17.68
N GLU A 294 12.12 -34.06 -17.63
CA GLU A 294 12.34 -32.63 -17.66
C GLU A 294 11.49 -31.99 -16.57
N TYR A 295 12.15 -31.36 -15.59
CA TYR A 295 11.51 -30.78 -14.41
C TYR A 295 11.60 -29.25 -14.40
N GLY A 296 12.29 -28.65 -15.36
CA GLY A 296 12.51 -27.21 -15.46
C GLY A 296 13.49 -26.65 -14.42
N LEU A 297 14.33 -27.50 -13.83
CA LEU A 297 15.31 -27.11 -12.82
C LEU A 297 16.54 -26.46 -13.46
N GLY A 298 16.99 -25.35 -12.91
CA GLY A 298 18.24 -24.69 -13.28
C GLY A 298 18.96 -24.06 -12.09
N LEU A 299 20.15 -23.51 -12.35
CA LEU A 299 21.07 -23.01 -11.33
C LEU A 299 21.39 -21.52 -11.48
N ASP A 300 21.53 -20.83 -10.35
CA ASP A 300 22.05 -19.47 -10.25
C ASP A 300 23.60 -19.49 -10.27
N TYR A 301 24.18 -19.67 -11.46
CA TYR A 301 25.64 -19.76 -11.65
C TYR A 301 26.39 -18.48 -11.28
N GLU A 302 25.74 -17.32 -11.33
CA GLU A 302 26.35 -16.02 -11.05
C GLU A 302 26.12 -15.55 -9.61
N SER A 303 25.33 -16.30 -8.84
CA SER A 303 24.91 -15.95 -7.48
C SER A 303 24.16 -14.61 -7.42
N ARG A 304 23.29 -14.36 -8.41
CA ARG A 304 22.48 -13.14 -8.53
C ARG A 304 21.28 -13.14 -7.58
N LEU A 305 20.66 -14.29 -7.37
CA LEU A 305 19.56 -14.47 -6.40
C LEU A 305 20.15 -14.77 -5.02
N GLY A 306 20.95 -15.84 -4.92
CA GLY A 306 21.49 -16.32 -3.65
C GLY A 306 22.96 -16.72 -3.76
N LEU A 307 23.79 -16.19 -2.87
CA LEU A 307 25.19 -16.61 -2.74
C LEU A 307 25.36 -17.54 -1.55
N ALA A 308 25.72 -18.80 -1.79
CA ALA A 308 26.20 -19.71 -0.76
C ALA A 308 27.64 -19.35 -0.41
N THR A 309 27.90 -18.96 0.84
CA THR A 309 29.24 -18.51 1.26
C THR A 309 30.22 -19.66 1.33
N VAL A 310 29.75 -20.90 1.50
CA VAL A 310 30.60 -22.09 1.51
C VAL A 310 31.43 -22.19 0.22
N PHE A 311 32.75 -22.29 0.39
CA PHE A 311 33.76 -22.28 -0.68
C PHE A 311 33.91 -20.95 -1.45
N ALA A 312 33.13 -19.93 -1.10
CA ALA A 312 33.17 -18.59 -1.69
C ALA A 312 33.60 -17.53 -0.67
N GLU A 313 34.06 -17.93 0.51
CA GLU A 313 34.37 -17.03 1.63
C GLU A 313 35.43 -15.98 1.26
N GLU A 314 36.45 -16.39 0.50
CA GLU A 314 37.54 -15.51 0.03
C GLU A 314 37.20 -14.74 -1.26
N ASP A 315 36.04 -14.99 -1.85
CA ASP A 315 35.58 -14.30 -3.06
C ASP A 315 34.58 -13.19 -2.77
N THR A 316 34.31 -12.91 -1.49
CA THR A 316 33.29 -11.96 -1.07
C THR A 316 33.84 -10.89 -0.17
N GLN A 317 33.35 -9.66 -0.35
CA GLN A 317 33.69 -8.56 0.52
C GLN A 317 32.54 -7.54 0.66
N TRP A 318 32.59 -6.77 1.75
CA TRP A 318 31.71 -5.64 2.00
C TRP A 318 32.26 -4.38 1.33
N ILE A 319 31.50 -3.81 0.39
CA ILE A 319 31.93 -2.69 -0.45
C ILE A 319 30.93 -1.53 -0.33
N THR A 320 31.45 -0.34 -0.05
CA THR A 320 30.75 0.92 -0.30
C THR A 320 31.27 1.51 -1.61
N TYR A 321 30.51 1.34 -2.68
CA TYR A 321 30.96 1.65 -4.05
C TYR A 321 31.25 3.13 -4.30
N SER A 322 30.60 4.05 -3.58
CA SER A 322 30.92 5.48 -3.66
C SER A 322 32.25 5.84 -2.99
N ASN A 323 32.84 4.92 -2.21
CA ASN A 323 34.14 5.06 -1.59
C ASN A 323 35.21 4.24 -2.35
N ALA A 324 36.02 4.93 -3.16
CA ALA A 324 37.09 4.31 -3.94
C ALA A 324 38.11 3.54 -3.08
N THR A 325 38.35 3.99 -1.83
CA THR A 325 39.22 3.28 -0.89
C THR A 325 38.62 1.95 -0.46
N SER A 326 37.30 1.87 -0.25
CA SER A 326 36.60 0.63 0.06
C SER A 326 36.75 -0.40 -1.08
N VAL A 327 36.55 0.04 -2.32
CA VAL A 327 36.73 -0.82 -3.51
C VAL A 327 38.18 -1.30 -3.62
N GLN A 328 39.15 -0.41 -3.41
CA GLN A 328 40.57 -0.77 -3.50
C GLN A 328 41.01 -1.70 -2.36
N GLN A 329 40.47 -1.52 -1.15
CA GLN A 329 40.71 -2.41 -0.03
C GLN A 329 40.17 -3.81 -0.33
N ALA A 330 38.93 -3.91 -0.80
CA ALA A 330 38.33 -5.19 -1.21
C ALA A 330 39.15 -5.89 -2.31
N ARG A 331 39.67 -5.12 -3.27
CA ARG A 331 40.59 -5.62 -4.29
C ARG A 331 41.83 -6.26 -3.69
N SER A 332 42.46 -5.57 -2.74
CA SER A 332 43.68 -6.04 -2.10
C SER A 332 43.46 -7.26 -1.21
N GLU A 333 42.36 -7.32 -0.47
CA GLU A 333 42.08 -8.40 0.49
C GLU A 333 41.76 -9.72 -0.21
N CYS A 334 41.16 -9.69 -1.40
CA CYS A 334 40.76 -10.88 -2.16
C CYS A 334 41.73 -11.24 -3.30
N ASP A 335 42.87 -10.55 -3.42
CA ASP A 335 43.85 -10.69 -4.50
C ASP A 335 43.25 -10.54 -5.91
N VAL A 336 42.32 -9.59 -6.07
CA VAL A 336 41.66 -9.35 -7.37
C VAL A 336 42.58 -8.49 -8.25
N PRO A 337 42.92 -8.93 -9.47
CA PRO A 337 43.75 -8.16 -10.39
C PRO A 337 43.16 -6.77 -10.72
N SER A 338 44.02 -5.77 -10.93
CA SER A 338 43.58 -4.40 -11.22
C SER A 338 42.87 -4.24 -12.57
N ASP A 339 43.10 -5.16 -13.50
CA ASP A 339 42.40 -5.24 -14.79
C ASP A 339 41.01 -5.88 -14.69
N ASN A 340 40.66 -6.51 -13.56
CA ASN A 340 39.28 -6.88 -13.26
C ASN A 340 38.51 -5.66 -12.74
N THR A 341 37.71 -5.06 -13.63
CA THR A 341 36.93 -3.85 -13.38
C THR A 341 35.48 -4.12 -12.97
N ARG A 342 35.08 -5.39 -12.79
CA ARG A 342 33.67 -5.77 -12.56
C ARG A 342 33.09 -5.21 -11.26
N MET A 343 33.93 -5.01 -10.25
CA MET A 343 33.54 -4.41 -8.96
C MET A 343 33.79 -2.89 -8.88
N ASP A 344 34.26 -2.24 -9.94
CA ASP A 344 34.56 -0.80 -9.91
C ASP A 344 33.31 0.07 -9.76
N LYS A 345 32.13 -0.49 -10.09
CA LYS A 345 30.85 0.20 -10.00
C LYS A 345 29.78 -0.75 -9.43
N CYS A 346 28.84 -0.17 -8.69
CA CYS A 346 27.64 -0.86 -8.28
C CYS A 346 26.81 -1.21 -9.53
N GLN A 347 26.19 -2.40 -9.54
CA GLN A 347 25.44 -2.88 -10.71
C GLN A 347 24.26 -1.93 -11.03
N GLU A 348 23.95 -1.77 -12.32
CA GLU A 348 22.90 -0.85 -12.78
C GLU A 348 21.51 -1.25 -12.29
N ASP A 349 21.21 -2.56 -12.24
CA ASP A 349 19.95 -3.09 -11.73
C ASP A 349 19.77 -2.79 -10.23
N VAL A 350 20.84 -2.93 -9.45
CA VAL A 350 20.86 -2.55 -8.02
C VAL A 350 20.59 -1.06 -7.87
N GLN A 351 21.34 -0.20 -8.58
CA GLN A 351 21.17 1.26 -8.51
C GLN A 351 19.80 1.74 -9.02
N GLY A 352 19.20 1.03 -9.99
CA GLY A 352 17.89 1.33 -10.54
C GLY A 352 16.71 0.86 -9.70
N SER A 353 16.96 0.08 -8.64
CA SER A 353 15.94 -0.37 -7.69
C SER A 353 15.64 0.70 -6.62
N ARG A 354 14.55 0.50 -5.86
CA ARG A 354 14.21 1.35 -4.70
C ARG A 354 15.39 1.45 -3.73
N PRO A 355 15.75 2.65 -3.25
CA PRO A 355 16.94 2.83 -2.41
C PRO A 355 16.84 2.07 -1.08
N PRO A 356 17.98 1.85 -0.38
CA PRO A 356 18.04 1.06 0.85
C PRO A 356 17.04 1.54 1.90
N PHE A 357 16.98 2.85 2.16
CA PHE A 357 16.12 3.44 3.19
C PHE A 357 14.75 3.90 2.69
N TRP A 358 14.31 3.42 1.53
CA TRP A 358 12.97 3.72 1.01
C TRP A 358 11.89 3.15 1.93
N THR A 359 10.98 4.01 2.36
CA THR A 359 9.76 3.69 3.10
C THR A 359 8.63 4.61 2.66
N LEU A 360 7.38 4.16 2.76
CA LEU A 360 6.21 5.04 2.57
C LEU A 360 5.97 5.92 3.79
N THR A 361 6.37 5.48 4.98
CA THR A 361 6.24 6.23 6.23
C THR A 361 7.25 7.38 6.32
N THR A 362 7.02 8.35 7.18
CA THR A 362 7.85 9.54 7.38
C THR A 362 8.99 9.40 8.39
N GLU A 363 9.34 8.16 8.74
CA GLU A 363 10.42 7.90 9.67
C GLU A 363 11.71 8.64 9.29
N ASN A 364 12.41 9.12 10.32
CA ASN A 364 13.68 9.83 10.17
C ASN A 364 14.80 8.84 9.77
N LEU A 365 14.92 8.62 8.47
CA LEU A 365 15.88 7.69 7.84
C LEU A 365 16.73 8.45 6.81
N PRO A 366 17.95 7.97 6.49
CA PRO A 366 18.81 8.58 5.48
C PRO A 366 18.32 8.24 4.05
N LYS A 367 17.13 8.75 3.69
CA LYS A 367 16.41 8.47 2.43
C LYS A 367 17.14 9.00 1.18
N ASP A 368 18.11 9.88 1.35
CA ASP A 368 18.98 10.42 0.31
C ASP A 368 20.11 9.46 -0.09
N ARG A 369 20.44 8.46 0.75
CA ARG A 369 21.46 7.45 0.42
C ARG A 369 20.96 6.48 -0.65
N SER A 370 21.76 6.30 -1.68
CA SER A 370 21.55 5.30 -2.73
C SER A 370 22.30 4.01 -2.42
N TRP A 371 22.07 2.96 -3.21
CA TRP A 371 22.72 1.66 -3.00
C TRP A 371 24.25 1.69 -3.06
N LYS A 372 24.84 2.60 -3.84
CA LYS A 372 26.31 2.75 -3.88
C LYS A 372 26.89 3.37 -2.59
N ASP A 373 26.06 4.01 -1.78
CA ASP A 373 26.47 4.76 -0.57
C ASP A 373 26.42 3.92 0.70
N VAL A 374 25.95 2.67 0.59
CA VAL A 374 25.86 1.73 1.71
C VAL A 374 26.83 0.56 1.54
N SER A 375 27.13 -0.14 2.63
CA SER A 375 27.94 -1.36 2.65
C SER A 375 27.16 -2.52 2.04
N LEU A 376 27.64 -3.05 0.91
CA LEU A 376 27.04 -4.17 0.19
C LEU A 376 27.99 -5.37 0.19
N PHE A 377 27.49 -6.52 0.60
CA PHE A 377 28.15 -7.81 0.43
C PHE A 377 28.17 -8.16 -1.06
N THR A 378 29.37 -8.36 -1.61
CA THR A 378 29.62 -8.48 -3.05
C THR A 378 30.56 -9.64 -3.32
N ASN A 379 30.27 -10.45 -4.35
CA ASN A 379 31.27 -11.34 -4.94
C ASN A 379 32.24 -10.49 -5.79
N VAL A 380 33.47 -10.32 -5.31
CA VAL A 380 34.43 -9.37 -5.89
C VAL A 380 35.00 -9.81 -7.24
N TRP A 381 34.91 -11.11 -7.57
CA TRP A 381 35.38 -11.64 -8.84
C TRP A 381 34.35 -11.45 -9.95
N THR A 382 33.06 -11.60 -9.64
CA THR A 382 31.98 -11.39 -10.59
C THR A 382 31.49 -9.94 -10.61
N GLY A 383 31.71 -9.18 -9.52
CA GLY A 383 31.12 -7.87 -9.27
C GLY A 383 29.65 -7.92 -8.84
N VAL A 384 29.11 -9.12 -8.59
CA VAL A 384 27.69 -9.32 -8.29
C VAL A 384 27.40 -9.10 -6.81
N VAL A 385 26.42 -8.26 -6.54
CA VAL A 385 25.79 -8.08 -5.23
C VAL A 385 24.59 -9.03 -5.14
N PRO A 386 24.63 -10.14 -4.39
CA PRO A 386 23.49 -11.05 -4.26
C PRO A 386 22.31 -10.40 -3.54
N ALA A 387 21.10 -10.82 -3.90
CA ALA A 387 19.89 -10.42 -3.17
C ALA A 387 19.79 -11.10 -1.79
N ILE A 388 20.24 -12.36 -1.71
CA ILE A 388 20.18 -13.21 -0.52
C ILE A 388 21.59 -13.75 -0.24
N ILE A 389 22.01 -13.70 1.02
CA ILE A 389 23.27 -14.27 1.49
C ILE A 389 22.95 -15.53 2.29
N HIS A 390 23.51 -16.66 1.86
CA HIS A 390 23.39 -17.95 2.53
C HIS A 390 24.69 -18.26 3.28
N HIS A 391 24.70 -17.99 4.58
CA HIS A 391 25.86 -18.05 5.48
C HIS A 391 26.19 -19.48 5.96
N ASN A 392 26.34 -20.41 5.03
CA ASN A 392 26.63 -21.82 5.32
C ASN A 392 28.12 -22.19 5.34
N ALA A 393 29.01 -21.19 5.34
CA ALA A 393 30.45 -21.36 5.48
C ALA A 393 30.80 -22.09 6.79
N HIS A 394 31.09 -23.38 6.69
CA HIS A 394 31.44 -24.23 7.83
C HIS A 394 32.93 -24.54 7.93
N GLN A 395 33.72 -24.25 6.89
CA GLN A 395 35.16 -24.51 6.90
C GLN A 395 35.86 -23.60 7.92
N ASN A 396 36.88 -24.14 8.59
CA ASN A 396 37.80 -23.37 9.46
C ASN A 396 37.11 -22.52 10.56
N GLY A 397 35.94 -22.93 11.06
CA GLY A 397 35.21 -22.20 12.10
C GLY A 397 34.46 -20.95 11.61
N MET A 398 34.34 -20.75 10.29
CA MET A 398 33.71 -19.56 9.69
C MET A 398 32.19 -19.45 9.93
N LYS A 399 31.57 -20.41 10.62
CA LYS A 399 30.17 -20.27 11.08
C LYS A 399 29.96 -19.06 12.00
N SER A 400 31.00 -18.63 12.71
CA SER A 400 30.99 -17.44 13.60
C SER A 400 30.91 -16.11 12.84
N LEU A 401 31.12 -16.11 11.52
CA LEU A 401 30.92 -14.91 10.70
C LEU A 401 29.45 -14.46 10.73
N ARG A 402 28.50 -15.36 11.02
CA ARG A 402 27.08 -14.99 11.24
C ARG A 402 26.87 -14.06 12.43
N ASP A 403 27.79 -14.05 13.38
CA ASP A 403 27.71 -13.16 14.53
C ASP A 403 28.41 -11.85 14.23
N THR A 404 29.64 -11.92 13.69
CA THR A 404 30.50 -10.74 13.48
C THR A 404 30.20 -9.94 12.22
N TRP A 405 29.52 -10.50 11.22
CA TRP A 405 29.18 -9.79 9.98
C TRP A 405 27.78 -9.18 9.99
N TRP A 406 26.91 -9.53 10.94
CA TRP A 406 25.57 -8.96 11.01
C TRP A 406 25.61 -7.42 11.14
N GLU A 407 26.54 -6.90 11.94
CA GLU A 407 26.77 -5.45 12.12
C GLU A 407 27.27 -4.75 10.85
N ARG A 408 27.71 -5.49 9.82
CA ARG A 408 28.19 -4.91 8.56
C ARG A 408 27.08 -4.69 7.53
N LEU A 409 25.89 -5.27 7.75
CA LEU A 409 24.73 -5.04 6.90
C LEU A 409 24.26 -3.59 7.04
N TRP A 410 24.01 -2.96 5.90
CA TRP A 410 23.61 -1.55 5.84
C TRP A 410 22.34 -1.22 6.64
N LEU A 411 21.46 -2.20 6.87
CA LEU A 411 20.20 -2.01 7.58
C LEU A 411 20.38 -1.97 9.10
N GLN A 412 21.52 -2.43 9.64
CA GLN A 412 21.65 -2.72 11.07
C GLN A 412 21.51 -1.44 11.93
N GLU A 413 22.15 -0.35 11.50
CA GLU A 413 22.12 0.95 12.19
C GLU A 413 20.68 1.48 12.39
N HIS A 414 19.79 1.15 11.45
CA HIS A 414 18.41 1.64 11.43
C HIS A 414 17.38 0.51 11.52
N ALA A 415 17.78 -0.69 11.97
CA ALA A 415 16.95 -1.89 11.83
C ALA A 415 15.61 -1.77 12.54
N SER A 416 15.57 -1.16 13.73
CA SER A 416 14.32 -0.97 14.49
C SER A 416 13.35 -0.08 13.73
N THR A 417 13.79 1.11 13.35
CA THR A 417 12.98 2.08 12.63
C THR A 417 12.55 1.57 11.26
N LEU A 418 13.43 0.87 10.55
CA LEU A 418 13.10 0.24 9.26
C LEU A 418 12.09 -0.89 9.41
N HIS A 419 12.20 -1.69 10.47
CA HIS A 419 11.25 -2.77 10.74
C HIS A 419 9.89 -2.20 11.16
N ASP A 420 9.85 -1.21 12.05
CA ASP A 420 8.63 -0.49 12.42
C ASP A 420 7.96 0.15 11.19
N ALA A 421 8.76 0.75 10.30
CA ALA A 421 8.28 1.27 9.03
C ALA A 421 7.68 0.16 8.16
N ALA A 422 8.34 -0.99 8.06
CA ALA A 422 7.89 -2.14 7.28
C ALA A 422 6.57 -2.71 7.80
N GLU A 423 6.40 -2.85 9.12
CA GLU A 423 5.15 -3.30 9.74
C GLU A 423 3.99 -2.31 9.53
N ARG A 424 4.29 -1.03 9.29
CA ARG A 424 3.31 0.02 8.96
C ARG A 424 3.07 0.18 7.45
N GLN A 425 3.80 -0.56 6.59
CA GLN A 425 3.58 -0.49 5.15
C GLN A 425 2.20 -1.08 4.81
N PRO A 426 1.42 -0.44 3.93
CA PRO A 426 0.18 -1.01 3.43
C PRO A 426 0.48 -2.19 2.50
N LEU A 427 -0.46 -3.12 2.40
CA LEU A 427 -0.50 -4.13 1.36
C LEU A 427 -0.50 -3.47 -0.02
N GLY A 428 0.30 -4.05 -0.90
CA GLY A 428 0.55 -3.53 -2.23
C GLY A 428 1.47 -4.46 -3.00
N PRO A 429 1.70 -4.19 -4.29
CA PRO A 429 2.63 -4.97 -5.08
C PRO A 429 4.06 -4.83 -4.55
N LEU A 430 4.78 -5.95 -4.53
CA LEU A 430 6.19 -6.08 -4.13
C LEU A 430 7.13 -5.79 -5.30
N GLY A 431 6.66 -6.05 -6.52
CA GLY A 431 7.37 -5.80 -7.76
C GLY A 431 6.48 -5.95 -8.99
N TYR A 432 6.99 -5.48 -10.12
CA TYR A 432 6.43 -5.68 -11.44
C TYR A 432 7.47 -6.38 -12.31
N ALA A 433 7.16 -7.59 -12.73
CA ALA A 433 8.05 -8.40 -13.56
C ALA A 433 7.20 -9.37 -14.40
N ASP A 434 7.69 -9.76 -15.58
CA ASP A 434 6.96 -10.60 -16.52
C ASP A 434 5.52 -10.09 -16.83
N ARG A 435 5.40 -8.77 -17.00
CA ARG A 435 4.16 -8.08 -17.38
C ARG A 435 2.99 -8.29 -16.40
N ARG A 436 3.31 -8.43 -15.12
CA ARG A 436 2.31 -8.47 -14.05
C ARG A 436 2.88 -7.89 -12.75
N PHE A 437 1.98 -7.45 -11.90
CA PHE A 437 2.31 -7.12 -10.51
C PHE A 437 2.36 -8.41 -9.68
N TRP A 438 3.38 -8.50 -8.82
CA TRP A 438 3.57 -9.57 -7.85
C TRP A 438 3.19 -9.09 -6.46
N TRP A 439 2.30 -9.80 -5.80
CA TRP A 439 1.67 -9.40 -4.55
C TRP A 439 2.02 -10.35 -3.41
N PRO A 440 2.05 -9.85 -2.16
CA PRO A 440 2.10 -10.72 -0.99
C PRO A 440 0.76 -11.45 -0.83
N VAL A 441 0.79 -12.52 -0.04
CA VAL A 441 -0.39 -13.36 0.24
C VAL A 441 -1.12 -12.92 1.51
N GLU A 442 -0.36 -12.45 2.51
CA GLU A 442 -0.84 -12.30 3.89
C GLU A 442 -1.19 -10.85 4.27
N LYS A 443 -1.93 -10.71 5.37
CA LYS A 443 -2.39 -9.44 5.93
C LYS A 443 -1.25 -8.66 6.59
N ASN A 444 -1.48 -7.40 6.95
CA ASN A 444 -0.62 -6.68 7.89
C ASN A 444 -1.03 -6.97 9.34
N ASP A 445 -0.92 -8.24 9.77
CA ASP A 445 -1.00 -8.67 11.17
C ASP A 445 0.41 -8.95 11.72
N LYS A 446 0.76 -8.43 12.89
CA LYS A 446 2.10 -8.68 13.48
C LYS A 446 2.31 -10.19 13.59
N GLY A 447 3.29 -10.78 12.91
CA GLY A 447 3.52 -12.24 13.03
C GLY A 447 3.99 -12.97 11.79
N VAL A 448 3.99 -14.30 11.90
CA VAL A 448 4.28 -15.25 10.83
C VAL A 448 3.26 -16.38 10.83
N ARG A 449 2.96 -16.93 9.66
CA ARG A 449 2.16 -18.14 9.53
C ARG A 449 3.02 -19.37 9.79
N VAL A 450 2.52 -20.30 10.59
CA VAL A 450 3.25 -21.54 10.94
C VAL A 450 2.42 -22.78 10.67
N GLN A 451 3.07 -23.80 10.13
CA GLN A 451 2.49 -25.14 10.01
C GLN A 451 2.69 -25.87 11.35
N ARG A 452 1.59 -26.19 12.05
CA ARG A 452 1.59 -26.92 13.34
C ARG A 452 0.38 -27.85 13.42
N ASP A 453 0.58 -29.05 13.97
CA ASP A 453 -0.48 -30.05 14.24
C ASP A 453 -1.33 -30.42 13.01
N GLY A 454 -0.74 -30.42 11.82
CA GLY A 454 -1.44 -30.72 10.56
C GLY A 454 -2.29 -29.58 9.99
N GLY A 455 -2.18 -28.37 10.57
CA GLY A 455 -2.87 -27.17 10.12
C GLY A 455 -1.98 -25.92 10.08
N TRP A 456 -2.55 -24.80 9.63
CA TRP A 456 -1.88 -23.51 9.59
C TRP A 456 -2.38 -22.63 10.75
N ASN A 457 -1.44 -22.07 11.50
CA ASN A 457 -1.68 -21.18 12.63
C ASN A 457 -0.95 -19.84 12.40
N HIS A 458 -1.36 -18.80 13.13
CA HIS A 458 -0.68 -17.51 13.12
C HIS A 458 0.07 -17.32 14.44
N LEU A 459 1.33 -16.91 14.37
CA LEU A 459 2.14 -16.55 15.52
C LEU A 459 2.32 -15.03 15.57
N SER A 460 1.66 -14.38 16.52
CA SER A 460 1.79 -12.93 16.72
C SER A 460 3.04 -12.57 17.52
N PHE A 461 3.77 -11.56 17.06
CA PHE A 461 4.86 -10.98 17.87
C PHE A 461 4.28 -9.98 18.90
N GLY A 462 4.37 -10.31 20.19
CA GLY A 462 4.11 -9.37 21.30
C GLY A 462 2.76 -9.46 22.02
N ASP A 463 2.08 -10.62 22.02
CA ASP A 463 0.87 -10.82 22.82
C ASP A 463 1.22 -11.55 24.15
N ASP A 464 1.04 -10.93 25.31
CA ASP A 464 1.61 -11.34 26.62
C ASP A 464 1.08 -12.66 27.23
N THR A 465 0.34 -13.48 26.48
CA THR A 465 -0.35 -14.66 27.02
C THR A 465 0.42 -15.97 26.86
N ASP A 466 1.53 -15.99 26.12
CA ASP A 466 2.29 -17.21 25.83
C ASP A 466 3.80 -17.05 26.14
N ALA A 467 4.43 -18.08 26.72
CA ALA A 467 5.86 -18.09 27.03
C ALA A 467 6.76 -17.88 25.80
N PHE A 468 6.24 -18.21 24.61
CA PHE A 468 6.85 -17.93 23.32
C PHE A 468 6.86 -16.43 22.97
N ASN A 469 5.81 -15.67 23.29
CA ASN A 469 5.73 -14.24 22.98
C ASN A 469 6.67 -13.42 23.87
N LEU A 470 6.85 -13.85 25.13
CA LEU A 470 7.88 -13.32 26.02
C LEU A 470 9.29 -13.57 25.49
N TRP A 471 9.55 -14.75 24.89
CA TRP A 471 10.83 -15.05 24.26
C TRP A 471 11.03 -14.30 22.94
N ALA A 472 10.02 -14.24 22.05
CA ALA A 472 10.12 -13.55 20.76
C ALA A 472 10.27 -12.04 20.94
N ALA A 473 9.54 -11.43 21.89
CA ALA A 473 9.71 -10.03 22.26
C ALA A 473 11.08 -9.75 22.90
N SER A 474 11.63 -10.68 23.70
CA SER A 474 12.95 -10.51 24.34
C SER A 474 14.15 -10.92 23.48
N SER A 475 13.96 -11.79 22.48
CA SER A 475 15.05 -12.42 21.71
C SER A 475 15.05 -12.03 20.23
N CYS A 476 13.89 -11.74 19.63
CA CYS A 476 13.82 -11.05 18.33
C CYS A 476 13.68 -9.53 18.49
N GLY A 477 13.53 -9.02 19.72
CA GLY A 477 13.50 -7.59 20.02
C GLY A 477 14.77 -6.91 19.53
N ILE A 478 14.66 -6.15 18.44
CA ILE A 478 15.66 -5.13 18.10
C ILE A 478 15.73 -4.19 19.32
N PRO A 479 16.92 -3.76 19.80
CA PRO A 479 17.02 -2.97 21.01
C PRO A 479 16.05 -1.79 20.95
N GLY A 480 14.96 -1.88 21.70
CA GLY A 480 14.04 -0.78 21.91
C GLY A 480 14.79 0.30 22.65
N SER A 481 14.49 1.55 22.30
CA SER A 481 14.94 2.74 23.00
C SER A 481 14.58 2.68 24.48
N ALA A 482 15.44 2.09 25.30
CA ALA A 482 15.47 2.36 26.72
C ALA A 482 16.13 3.73 26.87
N ALA A 483 15.30 4.74 27.08
CA ALA A 483 15.72 6.00 27.66
C ALA A 483 16.32 5.68 29.04
N ASP A 484 17.63 5.54 29.11
CA ASP A 484 18.38 5.57 30.35
C ASP A 484 19.67 6.35 30.10
N MET A 485 19.51 7.67 29.93
CA MET A 485 20.63 8.61 30.02
C MET A 485 21.01 8.73 31.50
N GLY A 486 21.86 7.81 31.93
CA GLY A 486 22.64 7.94 33.15
C GLY A 486 23.49 9.20 33.09
N GLU A 487 23.16 10.14 33.98
CA GLU A 487 23.90 11.33 34.32
C GLU A 487 25.33 10.95 34.73
N GLN A 488 26.34 11.31 33.92
CA GLN A 488 27.74 11.36 34.37
C GLN A 488 28.42 12.64 33.91
N ASP A 489 28.77 13.41 34.95
CA ASP A 489 29.67 14.55 34.98
C ASP A 489 30.91 14.38 34.10
N VAL A 490 31.13 15.35 33.20
CA VAL A 490 32.48 15.76 32.82
C VAL A 490 32.58 17.27 32.94
N SER A 491 33.06 17.68 34.11
CA SER A 491 33.61 19.01 34.34
C SER A 491 34.97 19.15 33.64
N SER A 492 35.13 20.15 32.78
CA SER A 492 36.23 21.13 32.91
C SER A 492 36.10 22.19 31.83
N THR A 493 35.73 23.40 32.29
CA THR A 493 36.47 24.67 32.10
C THR A 493 37.11 24.84 30.71
N TRP A 494 36.79 25.90 29.98
CA TRP A 494 37.70 27.05 29.89
C TRP A 494 36.92 28.36 29.70
N SER A 495 37.40 29.38 30.39
CA SER A 495 36.73 30.62 30.71
C SER A 495 36.76 31.68 29.60
N SER A 496 35.66 32.43 29.58
CA SER A 496 35.41 33.77 29.02
C SER A 496 36.57 34.78 28.96
N ARG A 497 36.58 35.61 27.90
CA ARG A 497 36.38 37.10 27.92
C ARG A 497 36.70 37.66 26.53
N ARG A 498 35.71 38.13 25.77
CA ARG A 498 35.11 39.48 25.73
C ARG A 498 35.90 40.56 24.95
N TRP A 499 35.30 40.90 23.79
CA TRP A 499 34.93 42.24 23.30
C TRP A 499 35.94 43.12 22.52
N LYS A 500 35.53 43.33 21.24
CA LYS A 500 35.45 44.58 20.46
C LYS A 500 36.71 45.21 19.85
N LEU A 501 36.68 45.33 18.50
CA LEU A 501 36.67 46.57 17.69
C LEU A 501 36.85 46.13 16.20
N LEU A 502 35.82 46.12 15.36
CA LEU A 502 35.24 47.22 14.55
C LEU A 502 35.97 47.48 13.20
N LEU A 503 35.18 47.31 12.12
CA LEU A 503 35.07 48.12 10.88
C LEU A 503 35.69 47.63 9.55
N ALA A 504 34.88 47.90 8.50
CA ALA A 504 35.10 47.81 7.05
C ALA A 504 35.07 46.38 6.47
N VAL A 505 34.14 45.95 5.60
CA VAL A 505 33.53 46.61 4.44
C VAL A 505 32.16 45.95 4.18
N VAL A 506 31.05 46.66 4.44
CA VAL A 506 29.68 46.27 4.03
C VAL A 506 29.00 47.26 3.05
N PRO A 507 29.54 48.44 2.64
CA PRO A 507 28.77 49.31 1.75
C PRO A 507 29.02 49.04 0.25
N LEU A 508 28.96 47.79 -0.21
CA LEU A 508 29.01 47.49 -1.66
C LEU A 508 27.92 46.56 -2.19
N LEU A 509 27.05 46.00 -1.35
CA LEU A 509 25.95 45.10 -1.77
C LEU A 509 24.55 45.63 -1.48
N LEU A 510 24.42 46.91 -1.09
CA LEU A 510 23.12 47.58 -0.86
C LEU A 510 22.84 48.74 -1.82
N VAL A 511 23.61 48.87 -2.91
CA VAL A 511 23.41 49.93 -3.92
C VAL A 511 22.94 49.37 -5.29
N LEU A 512 22.80 48.05 -5.45
CA LEU A 512 22.32 47.44 -6.69
C LEU A 512 20.90 46.86 -6.63
N SER A 513 20.24 46.87 -5.47
CA SER A 513 18.85 46.36 -5.31
C SER A 513 17.77 47.45 -5.28
N SER A 514 18.14 48.73 -5.36
CA SER A 514 17.21 49.87 -5.18
C SER A 514 17.00 50.74 -6.43
N LEU A 515 17.28 50.23 -7.64
CA LEU A 515 17.06 50.95 -8.91
C LEU A 515 16.29 50.17 -9.99
N TRP A 516 15.45 49.20 -9.62
CA TRP A 516 14.49 48.56 -10.54
C TRP A 516 13.05 48.49 -9.98
N ALA A 517 12.73 49.33 -8.99
CA ALA A 517 11.39 49.44 -8.41
C ALA A 517 10.75 50.81 -8.68
N THR A 518 10.92 51.37 -9.88
CA THR A 518 10.02 52.39 -10.43
C THR A 518 10.11 52.33 -11.95
N TRP A 519 9.03 51.84 -12.58
CA TRP A 519 8.67 51.82 -14.01
C TRP A 519 8.32 50.40 -14.49
N GLY A 520 7.17 49.91 -14.02
CA GLY A 520 6.59 48.65 -14.47
C GLY A 520 5.14 48.47 -14.03
N SER A 521 4.42 49.55 -13.70
CA SER A 521 3.01 49.53 -13.32
C SER A 521 2.29 50.59 -14.13
N THR A 522 1.83 50.22 -15.32
CA THR A 522 0.74 50.84 -16.11
C THR A 522 0.84 50.32 -17.53
N SER A 523 0.16 49.21 -17.83
CA SER A 523 -0.38 48.83 -19.16
C SER A 523 -0.75 47.34 -19.17
N LEU A 524 -1.81 46.97 -18.44
CA LEU A 524 -2.66 45.80 -18.74
C LEU A 524 -3.98 45.93 -17.97
N LEU A 525 -4.54 47.14 -18.03
CA LEU A 525 -5.93 47.48 -17.76
C LEU A 525 -6.42 48.28 -18.96
N ALA A 526 -6.60 47.61 -20.11
CA ALA A 526 -7.36 48.06 -21.28
C ALA A 526 -7.04 47.14 -22.48
N ALA A 527 -7.82 46.07 -22.68
CA ALA A 527 -8.16 45.53 -24.01
C ALA A 527 -8.90 44.18 -23.90
N THR A 528 -10.14 44.19 -23.42
CA THR A 528 -11.20 43.25 -23.84
C THR A 528 -12.56 43.92 -23.71
N HIS A 529 -12.79 44.95 -24.54
CA HIS A 529 -14.14 45.35 -24.92
C HIS A 529 -14.38 44.87 -26.35
N ILE A 530 -15.08 43.75 -26.50
CA ILE A 530 -15.88 43.47 -27.70
C ILE A 530 -17.35 43.58 -27.25
N PRO A 531 -18.22 44.27 -28.01
CA PRO A 531 -19.54 44.64 -27.53
C PRO A 531 -20.44 43.40 -27.54
N LEU A 532 -20.81 42.95 -26.35
CA LEU A 532 -22.06 42.21 -26.17
C LEU A 532 -23.18 43.20 -26.50
N THR A 533 -23.88 42.89 -27.59
CA THR A 533 -25.16 43.47 -27.94
C THR A 533 -26.04 43.56 -26.68
N SER A 534 -26.68 44.71 -26.51
CA SER A 534 -27.54 45.03 -25.38
C SER A 534 -28.73 44.07 -25.27
N GLY A 535 -28.52 42.96 -24.58
CA GLY A 535 -29.56 42.19 -23.91
C GLY A 535 -29.45 42.50 -22.43
N ASN A 536 -30.50 43.09 -21.86
CA ASN A 536 -30.68 43.47 -20.45
C ASN A 536 -29.68 42.85 -19.47
N ALA A 537 -28.82 43.69 -18.90
CA ALA A 537 -28.07 43.38 -17.69
C ALA A 537 -29.05 43.15 -16.54
N THR A 538 -29.54 41.92 -16.39
CA THR A 538 -30.07 41.45 -15.13
C THR A 538 -28.91 41.44 -14.13
N LYS A 539 -29.02 42.22 -13.05
CA LYS A 539 -28.21 42.11 -11.83
C LYS A 539 -27.81 40.65 -11.63
N ALA A 540 -26.51 40.33 -11.65
CA ALA A 540 -26.03 39.03 -11.19
C ALA A 540 -26.53 38.84 -9.75
N SER A 541 -27.49 37.94 -9.57
CA SER A 541 -28.01 37.63 -8.24
C SER A 541 -26.84 37.12 -7.40
N PRO A 542 -26.67 37.60 -6.15
CA PRO A 542 -25.69 37.00 -5.25
C PRO A 542 -25.94 35.49 -5.15
N SER A 543 -24.87 34.69 -5.17
CA SER A 543 -24.98 33.24 -5.04
C SER A 543 -25.81 32.88 -3.81
N PRO A 544 -26.75 31.92 -3.92
CA PRO A 544 -27.60 31.52 -2.82
C PRO A 544 -26.77 31.07 -1.60
N ARG A 545 -27.28 31.38 -0.41
CA ARG A 545 -26.67 30.98 0.87
C ARG A 545 -27.21 29.61 1.28
N ALA A 546 -26.34 28.74 1.78
CA ALA A 546 -26.70 27.43 2.33
C ALA A 546 -25.89 27.13 3.60
N HIS A 547 -26.39 26.22 4.44
CA HIS A 547 -25.75 25.82 5.68
C HIS A 547 -25.35 24.36 5.66
N LEU A 548 -24.22 24.06 6.28
CA LEU A 548 -23.81 22.71 6.62
C LEU A 548 -24.17 22.45 8.09
N HIS A 549 -24.94 21.40 8.33
CA HIS A 549 -25.27 20.89 9.66
C HIS A 549 -24.39 19.68 9.97
N LEU A 550 -23.80 19.62 11.16
CA LEU A 550 -23.07 18.45 11.65
C LEU A 550 -23.87 17.82 12.80
N LEU A 551 -24.39 16.61 12.58
CA LEU A 551 -25.22 15.89 13.54
C LEU A 551 -24.48 14.65 14.05
N ILE A 552 -24.47 14.47 15.37
CA ILE A 552 -23.72 13.40 16.04
C ILE A 552 -24.64 12.68 17.02
N PRO A 553 -25.12 11.47 16.71
CA PRO A 553 -25.79 10.64 17.69
C PRO A 553 -24.82 10.19 18.79
N ALA A 554 -25.02 10.71 20.01
CA ALA A 554 -24.16 10.42 21.17
C ALA A 554 -24.93 10.61 22.48
N THR A 555 -25.21 9.51 23.17
CA THR A 555 -25.94 9.49 24.46
C THR A 555 -25.11 10.03 25.62
N SER A 556 -23.79 9.88 25.56
CA SER A 556 -22.86 10.21 26.64
C SER A 556 -21.58 10.86 26.11
N SER A 557 -20.78 11.44 27.02
CA SER A 557 -19.45 11.95 26.69
C SER A 557 -18.37 10.96 27.12
N ASN A 558 -17.39 10.73 26.26
CA ASN A 558 -16.25 9.84 26.50
C ASN A 558 -15.03 10.34 25.68
N PRO A 559 -13.83 9.72 25.82
CA PRO A 559 -12.66 10.15 25.08
C PRO A 559 -12.84 10.15 23.55
N ASP A 560 -13.60 9.21 22.99
CA ASP A 560 -13.76 9.09 21.54
C ASP A 560 -14.67 10.17 20.95
N LEU A 561 -15.78 10.51 21.64
CA LEU A 561 -16.59 11.68 21.28
C LEU A 561 -15.73 12.94 21.33
N CYS A 562 -14.87 13.06 22.34
CA CYS A 562 -14.01 14.22 22.46
C CYS A 562 -12.92 14.31 21.38
N LYS A 563 -12.40 13.18 20.86
CA LYS A 563 -11.52 13.16 19.68
C LYS A 563 -12.26 13.66 18.44
N LEU A 564 -13.50 13.21 18.24
CA LEU A 564 -14.37 13.68 17.15
C LEU A 564 -14.59 15.20 17.27
N LEU A 565 -15.08 15.69 18.41
CA LEU A 565 -15.34 17.12 18.63
C LEU A 565 -14.08 17.98 18.46
N LEU A 566 -12.93 17.49 18.95
CA LEU A 566 -11.65 18.15 18.81
C LEU A 566 -11.24 18.29 17.33
N SER A 567 -11.27 17.19 16.59
CA SER A 567 -10.88 17.16 15.18
C SER A 567 -11.79 18.05 14.33
N ALA A 568 -13.10 18.01 14.54
CA ALA A 568 -14.07 18.86 13.87
C ALA A 568 -13.80 20.35 14.16
N THR A 569 -13.53 20.70 15.43
CA THR A 569 -13.24 22.09 15.84
C THR A 569 -11.96 22.61 15.20
N ILE A 570 -10.87 21.83 15.23
CA ILE A 570 -9.57 22.22 14.64
C ILE A 570 -9.70 22.49 13.13
N LEU A 571 -10.53 21.71 12.44
CA LEU A 571 -10.72 21.79 11.00
C LEU A 571 -11.80 22.80 10.56
N GLY A 572 -12.42 23.50 11.51
CA GLY A 572 -13.41 24.54 11.22
C GLY A 572 -14.76 24.00 10.74
N TYR A 573 -15.16 22.81 11.17
CA TYR A 573 -16.51 22.30 10.93
C TYR A 573 -17.56 23.10 11.71
N PRO A 574 -18.85 23.06 11.27
CA PRO A 574 -19.94 23.61 12.04
C PRO A 574 -19.98 23.05 13.46
N VAL A 575 -20.42 23.88 14.40
CA VAL A 575 -20.63 23.46 15.78
C VAL A 575 -21.65 22.32 15.79
N PRO A 576 -21.29 21.13 16.31
CA PRO A 576 -22.13 19.95 16.16
C PRO A 576 -23.40 20.02 17.01
N VAL A 577 -24.43 19.33 16.54
CA VAL A 577 -25.65 19.03 17.31
C VAL A 577 -25.59 17.58 17.77
N LEU A 578 -25.56 17.36 19.08
CA LEU A 578 -25.63 16.04 19.67
C LEU A 578 -27.08 15.57 19.69
N ILE A 579 -27.33 14.42 19.06
CA ILE A 579 -28.65 13.78 19.02
C ILE A 579 -28.77 12.81 20.21
N ASN A 580 -29.86 12.91 20.96
CA ASN A 580 -30.16 12.10 22.15
C ASN A 580 -29.15 12.22 23.32
N HIS A 581 -28.38 13.31 23.41
CA HIS A 581 -27.39 13.46 24.48
C HIS A 581 -28.04 13.59 25.87
N GLY A 582 -27.51 12.85 26.85
CA GLY A 582 -28.05 12.79 28.20
C GLY A 582 -29.30 11.93 28.36
N GLN A 583 -29.78 11.29 27.29
CA GLN A 583 -30.82 10.27 27.38
C GLN A 583 -30.20 8.94 27.88
N PRO A 584 -30.95 8.14 28.65
CA PRO A 584 -30.44 6.86 29.14
C PRO A 584 -30.14 5.92 27.97
N GLU A 585 -28.97 5.31 27.98
CA GLU A 585 -28.64 4.21 27.06
C GLU A 585 -29.58 3.03 27.35
N GLN A 586 -30.23 2.55 26.30
CA GLN A 586 -31.20 1.47 26.42
C GLN A 586 -30.46 0.14 26.43
N ALA A 587 -30.74 -0.70 27.43
CA ALA A 587 -30.16 -2.04 27.53
C ALA A 587 -30.61 -2.93 26.36
N ASP A 588 -31.78 -2.64 25.78
CA ASP A 588 -32.26 -3.29 24.56
C ASP A 588 -31.65 -2.61 23.32
N PRO A 589 -30.79 -3.30 22.56
CA PRO A 589 -30.18 -2.74 21.37
C PRO A 589 -31.22 -2.33 20.31
N TYR A 590 -32.41 -2.97 20.27
CA TYR A 590 -33.48 -2.59 19.37
C TYR A 590 -33.93 -1.16 19.62
N VAL A 591 -34.22 -0.85 20.88
CA VAL A 591 -34.67 0.47 21.31
C VAL A 591 -33.56 1.50 21.09
N GLN A 592 -32.30 1.12 21.31
CA GLN A 592 -31.16 2.00 21.06
C GLN A 592 -31.01 2.38 19.56
N HIS A 593 -31.11 1.40 18.65
CA HIS A 593 -31.02 1.67 17.20
C HIS A 593 -32.23 2.47 16.70
N LEU A 594 -33.43 2.14 17.19
CA LEU A 594 -34.64 2.89 16.89
C LEU A 594 -34.50 4.36 17.33
N ALA A 595 -34.01 4.60 18.55
CA ALA A 595 -33.80 5.94 19.09
C ALA A 595 -32.83 6.78 18.24
N LYS A 596 -31.80 6.18 17.64
CA LYS A 596 -30.87 6.87 16.72
C LYS A 596 -31.60 7.41 15.49
N VAL A 597 -32.37 6.55 14.82
CA VAL A 597 -33.13 6.92 13.60
C VAL A 597 -34.24 7.92 13.94
N GLU A 598 -34.99 7.69 15.01
CA GLU A 598 -36.07 8.57 15.45
C GLU A 598 -35.56 9.94 15.89
N GLY A 599 -34.46 10.01 16.64
CA GLY A 599 -33.86 11.28 17.09
C GLY A 599 -33.40 12.15 15.92
N LEU A 600 -32.73 11.55 14.93
CA LEU A 600 -32.33 12.24 13.70
C LEU A 600 -33.55 12.73 12.90
N LEU A 601 -34.55 11.87 12.70
CA LEU A 601 -35.76 12.24 11.97
C LEU A 601 -36.54 13.37 12.65
N ASN A 602 -36.64 13.34 13.99
CA ASN A 602 -37.25 14.42 14.77
C ASN A 602 -36.52 15.77 14.56
N TYR A 603 -35.19 15.74 14.51
CA TYR A 603 -34.39 16.92 14.20
C TYR A 603 -34.67 17.41 12.77
N PHE A 604 -34.67 16.52 11.78
CA PHE A 604 -34.95 16.88 10.39
C PHE A 604 -36.34 17.51 10.22
N HIS A 605 -37.38 16.95 10.83
CA HIS A 605 -38.72 17.54 10.81
C HIS A 605 -38.77 18.93 11.43
N ARG A 606 -38.05 19.14 12.54
CA ARG A 606 -37.92 20.45 13.16
C ARG A 606 -37.25 21.44 12.22
N MET A 607 -36.17 21.05 11.57
CA MET A 607 -35.48 21.91 10.59
C MET A 607 -36.34 22.22 9.36
N LYS A 608 -37.17 21.28 8.90
CA LYS A 608 -38.15 21.49 7.83
C LYS A 608 -39.25 22.46 8.25
N ALA A 609 -39.67 22.43 9.51
CA ALA A 609 -40.65 23.37 10.05
C ALA A 609 -40.08 24.78 10.22
N LEU A 610 -38.78 24.90 10.56
CA LEU A 610 -38.10 26.19 10.81
C LEU A 610 -37.57 26.85 9.55
N SER A 611 -37.18 26.07 8.54
CA SER A 611 -36.55 26.60 7.33
C SER A 611 -37.34 26.27 6.08
N SER A 612 -37.62 27.27 5.25
CA SER A 612 -38.05 27.06 3.87
C SER A 612 -36.86 26.72 2.94
N ARG A 613 -35.73 26.25 3.51
CA ARG A 613 -34.41 26.20 2.86
C ARG A 613 -34.06 24.77 2.46
N ASN A 614 -34.52 24.34 1.29
CA ASN A 614 -34.21 23.02 0.71
C ASN A 614 -32.74 22.86 0.25
N ASP A 615 -31.90 23.87 0.49
CA ASP A 615 -30.55 23.98 -0.06
C ASP A 615 -29.42 23.61 0.90
N ASP A 616 -29.74 23.40 2.19
CA ASP A 616 -28.79 23.01 3.24
C ASP A 616 -28.34 21.53 3.09
N LEU A 617 -27.16 21.22 3.61
CA LEU A 617 -26.63 19.86 3.70
C LEU A 617 -26.50 19.43 5.16
N PHE A 618 -26.78 18.16 5.42
CA PHE A 618 -26.71 17.53 6.73
C PHE A 618 -25.68 16.42 6.65
N LEU A 619 -24.59 16.57 7.40
CA LEU A 619 -23.59 15.55 7.64
C LEU A 619 -23.92 14.86 8.97
N VAL A 620 -24.26 13.58 8.90
CA VAL A 620 -24.47 12.71 10.05
C VAL A 620 -23.26 11.80 10.19
N VAL A 621 -22.67 11.76 11.38
CA VAL A 621 -21.51 10.90 11.69
C VAL A 621 -21.72 10.18 13.02
N ASP A 622 -21.24 8.94 13.12
CA ASP A 622 -21.23 8.21 14.39
C ASP A 622 -20.37 8.91 15.44
N GLY A 623 -20.84 8.92 16.69
CA GLY A 623 -20.28 9.77 17.74
C GLY A 623 -19.01 9.25 18.42
N PHE A 624 -18.61 8.00 18.20
CA PHE A 624 -17.57 7.35 19.01
C PHE A 624 -16.43 6.71 18.21
N ASP A 625 -16.41 6.83 16.89
CA ASP A 625 -15.42 6.17 16.04
C ASP A 625 -15.10 6.94 14.76
N ILE A 626 -15.26 8.27 14.76
CA ILE A 626 -14.99 9.14 13.60
C ILE A 626 -13.94 10.19 13.94
N TRP A 627 -12.92 10.33 13.09
CA TRP A 627 -11.97 11.45 13.13
C TRP A 627 -12.00 12.25 11.83
N PHE A 628 -11.99 13.57 11.96
CA PHE A 628 -11.83 14.47 10.82
C PHE A 628 -10.35 14.68 10.50
N GLN A 629 -10.01 14.60 9.22
CA GLN A 629 -8.67 14.81 8.68
C GLN A 629 -8.56 16.09 7.85
N LEU A 630 -9.58 16.39 7.03
CA LEU A 630 -9.60 17.52 6.09
C LEU A 630 -10.77 18.47 6.37
N THR A 631 -10.64 19.71 5.91
CA THR A 631 -11.58 20.83 6.12
C THR A 631 -12.91 20.65 5.37
N PRO A 632 -13.99 21.35 5.79
CA PRO A 632 -15.33 21.20 5.18
C PRO A 632 -15.41 21.65 3.72
N ASP A 633 -14.54 22.53 3.23
CA ASP A 633 -14.56 22.91 1.81
C ASP A 633 -14.15 21.75 0.90
N VAL A 634 -13.22 20.89 1.34
CA VAL A 634 -12.84 19.66 0.64
C VAL A 634 -14.02 18.68 0.61
N LEU A 635 -14.70 18.50 1.76
CA LEU A 635 -15.93 17.69 1.86
C LEU A 635 -16.97 18.14 0.83
N LEU A 636 -17.29 19.44 0.81
CA LEU A 636 -18.31 20.00 -0.06
C LEU A 636 -17.93 19.87 -1.54
N LYS A 637 -16.69 20.21 -1.90
CA LYS A 637 -16.19 20.07 -3.29
C LYS A 637 -16.35 18.62 -3.77
N ARG A 638 -15.95 17.65 -2.95
CA ARG A 638 -16.02 16.22 -3.29
C ARG A 638 -17.45 15.69 -3.32
N TYR A 639 -18.32 16.10 -2.41
CA TYR A 639 -19.75 15.73 -2.43
C TYR A 639 -20.40 16.09 -3.77
N PHE A 640 -20.19 17.32 -4.26
CA PHE A 640 -20.73 17.72 -5.56
C PHE A 640 -20.07 16.98 -6.73
N GLN A 641 -18.75 16.78 -6.68
CA GLN A 641 -18.02 16.04 -7.72
C GLN A 641 -18.49 14.57 -7.83
N ILE A 642 -18.74 13.89 -6.71
CA ILE A 642 -19.23 12.51 -6.71
C ILE A 642 -20.62 12.42 -7.33
N ASN A 643 -21.53 13.35 -6.99
CA ASN A 643 -22.88 13.38 -7.55
C ASN A 643 -22.90 13.76 -9.03
N GLU A 644 -22.03 14.68 -9.48
CA GLU A 644 -21.82 14.97 -10.90
C GLU A 644 -21.31 13.73 -11.65
N ALA A 645 -20.29 13.05 -11.12
CA ALA A 645 -19.74 11.85 -11.73
C ALA A 645 -20.75 10.71 -11.80
N PHE A 646 -21.63 10.58 -10.79
CA PHE A 646 -22.76 9.66 -10.85
C PHE A 646 -23.72 10.04 -11.98
N LEU A 647 -24.13 11.31 -12.06
CA LEU A 647 -25.06 11.78 -13.08
C LEU A 647 -24.52 11.51 -14.50
N ASP A 648 -23.23 11.75 -14.72
CA ASP A 648 -22.57 11.43 -15.99
C ASP A 648 -22.65 9.93 -16.31
N ARG A 649 -22.30 9.05 -15.37
CA ARG A 649 -22.38 7.58 -15.56
C ARG A 649 -23.82 7.11 -15.76
N ALA A 650 -24.77 7.61 -14.98
CA ALA A 650 -26.18 7.29 -15.10
C ALA A 650 -26.73 7.72 -16.47
N SER A 651 -26.35 8.92 -16.95
CA SER A 651 -26.77 9.41 -18.27
C SER A 651 -26.28 8.50 -19.41
N GLN A 652 -25.09 7.93 -19.28
CA GLN A 652 -24.53 6.97 -20.23
C GLN A 652 -25.21 5.60 -20.12
N THR A 653 -25.45 5.13 -18.90
CA THR A 653 -26.02 3.81 -18.61
C THR A 653 -27.48 3.71 -19.05
N TYR A 654 -28.28 4.75 -18.78
CA TYR A 654 -29.72 4.78 -19.07
C TYR A 654 -30.08 5.56 -20.35
N GLY A 655 -29.11 6.17 -21.03
CA GLY A 655 -29.33 6.89 -22.29
C GLY A 655 -29.99 8.27 -22.13
N TRP A 656 -29.78 8.95 -21.00
CA TRP A 656 -30.44 10.24 -20.67
C TRP A 656 -29.57 11.46 -20.90
N ARG A 657 -28.61 11.38 -21.82
CA ARG A 657 -27.72 12.50 -22.11
C ARG A 657 -28.54 13.72 -22.56
N GLY A 658 -28.49 14.82 -21.80
CA GLY A 658 -29.21 16.06 -22.09
C GLY A 658 -30.64 16.15 -21.53
N VAL A 659 -31.09 15.18 -20.73
CA VAL A 659 -32.38 15.26 -20.01
C VAL A 659 -32.25 16.21 -18.82
N THR A 660 -33.13 17.22 -18.72
CA THR A 660 -33.09 18.27 -17.69
C THR A 660 -33.49 17.79 -16.29
N ASP A 661 -34.26 16.70 -16.19
CA ASP A 661 -34.70 16.10 -14.93
C ASP A 661 -34.71 14.57 -15.03
N PRO A 662 -33.54 13.91 -14.90
CA PRO A 662 -33.47 12.45 -15.01
C PRO A 662 -34.21 11.81 -13.81
N PRO A 663 -34.94 10.71 -14.03
CA PRO A 663 -35.76 10.09 -12.98
C PRO A 663 -34.92 9.37 -11.91
N ILE A 664 -33.65 9.06 -12.20
CA ILE A 664 -32.68 8.60 -11.20
C ILE A 664 -31.71 9.72 -10.87
N ARG A 665 -31.52 9.98 -9.58
CA ARG A 665 -30.51 10.90 -9.06
C ARG A 665 -29.74 10.25 -7.91
N GLN A 666 -28.58 10.80 -7.60
CA GLN A 666 -27.85 10.49 -6.38
C GLN A 666 -27.64 11.81 -5.64
N THR A 667 -28.10 11.88 -4.40
CA THR A 667 -28.06 13.07 -3.56
C THR A 667 -27.69 12.77 -2.12
N ILE A 668 -27.83 11.52 -1.67
CA ILE A 668 -27.42 11.08 -0.34
C ILE A 668 -26.22 10.15 -0.54
N LEU A 669 -25.10 10.48 0.10
CA LEU A 669 -23.90 9.66 0.07
C LEU A 669 -23.69 8.99 1.41
N PHE A 670 -23.48 7.68 1.39
CA PHE A 670 -23.05 6.88 2.52
C PHE A 670 -21.57 6.51 2.40
N GLY A 671 -20.98 6.15 3.55
CA GLY A 671 -19.66 5.54 3.60
C GLY A 671 -19.65 4.15 2.96
N PRO A 672 -18.52 3.70 2.39
CA PRO A 672 -18.43 2.40 1.77
C PRO A 672 -17.96 1.31 2.75
N ASP A 673 -18.38 0.07 2.53
CA ASP A 673 -17.98 -1.13 3.26
C ASP A 673 -17.53 -2.23 2.28
N LYS A 674 -16.58 -3.05 2.71
CA LYS A 674 -16.07 -4.22 1.96
C LYS A 674 -16.79 -5.52 2.30
N LEU A 675 -17.68 -5.48 3.29
CA LEU A 675 -18.54 -6.60 3.64
C LEU A 675 -20.01 -6.17 3.50
N CYS A 676 -20.83 -7.01 2.85
CA CYS A 676 -22.27 -6.88 2.99
C CYS A 676 -22.66 -7.24 4.43
N TRP A 677 -22.82 -6.24 5.29
CA TRP A 677 -23.15 -6.43 6.68
C TRP A 677 -24.54 -5.85 7.03
N PRO A 678 -25.37 -6.58 7.80
CA PRO A 678 -25.23 -8.01 8.15
C PRO A 678 -25.23 -8.91 6.90
N THR A 679 -24.58 -10.06 6.94
CA THR A 679 -24.43 -10.91 5.74
C THR A 679 -25.63 -11.80 5.53
N ASP A 680 -26.38 -11.54 4.44
CA ASP A 680 -27.36 -12.47 3.87
C ASP A 680 -27.44 -12.24 2.36
N PHE A 681 -26.86 -13.16 1.59
CA PHE A 681 -26.73 -13.05 0.14
C PHE A 681 -28.05 -13.18 -0.63
N ASN A 682 -29.17 -13.46 0.03
CA ASN A 682 -30.49 -13.39 -0.61
C ASN A 682 -30.99 -11.95 -0.74
N ARG A 683 -30.50 -11.04 0.10
CA ARG A 683 -30.94 -9.64 0.11
C ARG A 683 -30.41 -8.89 -1.11
N PRO A 684 -31.25 -8.11 -1.81
CA PRO A 684 -30.81 -7.22 -2.88
C PRO A 684 -29.65 -6.30 -2.46
N ALA A 685 -29.60 -5.91 -1.18
CA ALA A 685 -28.50 -5.16 -0.60
C ALA A 685 -27.11 -5.77 -0.86
N CYS A 686 -26.99 -7.09 -0.99
CA CYS A 686 -25.71 -7.76 -1.17
C CYS A 686 -25.31 -7.96 -2.65
N TRP A 687 -26.27 -8.02 -3.59
CA TRP A 687 -26.00 -8.41 -4.99
C TRP A 687 -26.56 -7.44 -6.05
N ALA A 688 -27.57 -6.64 -5.71
CA ALA A 688 -28.20 -5.68 -6.62
C ALA A 688 -27.47 -4.32 -6.64
N VAL A 689 -26.59 -4.06 -5.69
CA VAL A 689 -25.82 -2.81 -5.61
C VAL A 689 -24.77 -2.69 -6.74
N PRO A 690 -24.46 -1.48 -7.23
CA PRO A 690 -23.39 -1.27 -8.20
C PRO A 690 -22.02 -1.68 -7.65
N LYS A 691 -21.12 -2.06 -8.55
CA LYS A 691 -19.72 -2.33 -8.20
C LYS A 691 -18.95 -1.02 -8.14
N ALA A 692 -17.99 -0.93 -7.21
CA ALA A 692 -17.04 0.16 -7.16
C ALA A 692 -16.35 0.32 -8.52
N PRO A 693 -16.06 1.57 -8.98
CA PRO A 693 -15.42 1.83 -10.26
C PRO A 693 -13.89 1.57 -10.19
N LEU A 694 -13.52 0.37 -9.75
CA LEU A 694 -12.15 -0.10 -9.58
C LEU A 694 -11.92 -1.30 -10.50
N SER A 695 -10.64 -1.60 -10.83
CA SER A 695 -10.32 -2.84 -11.53
C SER A 695 -10.67 -4.04 -10.66
N LYS A 696 -10.96 -5.18 -11.29
CA LYS A 696 -11.27 -6.43 -10.56
C LYS A 696 -10.11 -6.96 -9.73
N SER A 697 -8.91 -6.47 -10.00
CA SER A 697 -7.65 -6.82 -9.33
C SER A 697 -7.10 -5.67 -8.48
N ALA A 698 -7.90 -4.63 -8.19
CA ALA A 698 -7.41 -3.44 -7.48
C ALA A 698 -6.82 -3.76 -6.10
N PHE A 699 -7.38 -4.75 -5.40
CA PHE A 699 -6.88 -5.26 -4.12
C PHE A 699 -6.03 -6.53 -4.27
N GLY A 700 -5.43 -6.71 -5.46
CA GLY A 700 -4.52 -7.81 -5.75
C GLY A 700 -5.19 -9.08 -6.31
N PRO A 701 -4.42 -10.17 -6.42
CA PRO A 701 -4.85 -11.41 -7.06
C PRO A 701 -5.95 -12.15 -6.31
N LEU A 702 -6.04 -11.97 -4.99
CA LEU A 702 -7.04 -12.64 -4.16
C LEU A 702 -8.46 -12.07 -4.33
N THR A 703 -8.61 -10.90 -4.97
CA THR A 703 -9.92 -10.38 -5.40
C THR A 703 -10.54 -11.24 -6.53
N ILE A 704 -9.70 -11.90 -7.32
CA ILE A 704 -10.10 -12.77 -8.44
C ILE A 704 -10.27 -14.20 -7.90
N GLY A 705 -11.50 -14.68 -7.70
CA GLY A 705 -11.70 -16.09 -7.27
C GLY A 705 -12.97 -16.42 -6.48
N GLY A 706 -13.87 -15.46 -6.20
CA GLY A 706 -15.20 -15.76 -5.64
C GLY A 706 -15.23 -16.14 -4.15
N VAL A 707 -14.09 -16.34 -3.49
CA VAL A 707 -13.97 -16.52 -2.04
C VAL A 707 -12.82 -15.67 -1.50
N ALA A 708 -12.85 -14.38 -1.83
CA ALA A 708 -11.90 -13.42 -1.27
C ALA A 708 -12.32 -13.12 0.18
N GLU A 709 -11.41 -13.22 1.14
CA GLU A 709 -11.63 -12.61 2.44
C GLU A 709 -11.99 -11.12 2.27
N SER A 710 -12.84 -10.58 3.15
CA SER A 710 -13.37 -9.21 3.00
C SER A 710 -12.31 -8.12 2.93
N ILE A 711 -11.05 -8.39 3.27
CA ILE A 711 -9.95 -7.44 3.07
C ILE A 711 -9.61 -7.22 1.59
N PHE A 712 -9.81 -8.22 0.73
CA PHE A 712 -9.46 -8.20 -0.70
C PHE A 712 -10.66 -7.89 -1.61
N THR A 713 -11.86 -7.69 -1.04
CA THR A 713 -13.05 -7.33 -1.81
C THR A 713 -13.11 -5.83 -2.10
N SER A 714 -13.81 -5.48 -3.18
CA SER A 714 -14.14 -4.08 -3.48
C SER A 714 -15.13 -3.52 -2.44
N PRO A 715 -15.08 -2.21 -2.14
CA PRO A 715 -15.93 -1.58 -1.14
C PRO A 715 -17.32 -1.25 -1.73
N ASP A 716 -18.08 -2.28 -2.08
CA ASP A 716 -19.33 -2.19 -2.84
C ASP A 716 -20.56 -1.86 -1.98
N TRP A 717 -20.48 -2.03 -0.66
CA TRP A 717 -21.65 -2.02 0.21
C TRP A 717 -21.73 -0.73 1.04
N LEU A 718 -22.92 -0.43 1.53
CA LEU A 718 -23.20 0.76 2.32
C LEU A 718 -22.80 0.55 3.78
N ASN A 719 -22.15 1.55 4.38
CA ASN A 719 -21.94 1.68 5.81
C ASN A 719 -22.78 2.85 6.37
N SER A 720 -23.54 2.62 7.45
CA SER A 720 -24.46 3.63 8.00
C SER A 720 -23.83 4.64 8.97
N GLY A 721 -22.54 4.51 9.28
CA GLY A 721 -21.86 5.39 10.25
C GLY A 721 -21.59 6.81 9.73
N THR A 722 -21.71 7.04 8.42
CA THR A 722 -21.49 8.35 7.79
C THR A 722 -22.49 8.59 6.68
N ILE A 723 -23.21 9.71 6.74
CA ILE A 723 -24.26 10.08 5.78
C ILE A 723 -24.14 11.57 5.48
N ILE A 724 -24.19 11.95 4.20
CA ILE A 724 -24.36 13.35 3.82
C ILE A 724 -25.42 13.51 2.75
N GLY A 725 -26.32 14.47 2.92
CA GLY A 725 -27.34 14.77 1.92
C GLY A 725 -28.18 16.00 2.24
N PRO A 726 -29.06 16.39 1.30
CA PRO A 726 -30.02 17.47 1.51
C PRO A 726 -31.22 17.00 2.35
N LEU A 727 -31.89 17.96 3.00
CA LEU A 727 -32.93 17.69 4.00
C LEU A 727 -34.09 16.82 3.50
N ASP A 728 -34.70 17.19 2.37
CA ASP A 728 -35.91 16.53 1.87
C ASP A 728 -35.67 15.05 1.50
N PRO A 729 -34.62 14.70 0.72
CA PRO A 729 -34.25 13.30 0.51
C PRO A 729 -33.92 12.54 1.79
N LEU A 730 -33.24 13.18 2.76
CA LEU A 730 -32.94 12.54 4.04
C LEU A 730 -34.21 12.21 4.83
N ILE A 731 -35.19 13.12 4.89
CA ILE A 731 -36.49 12.85 5.51
C ILE A 731 -37.16 11.65 4.84
N LYS A 732 -37.25 11.64 3.50
CA LYS A 732 -37.85 10.52 2.75
C LYS A 732 -37.20 9.18 3.09
N LEU A 733 -35.86 9.15 3.13
CA LEU A 733 -35.10 7.94 3.43
C LEU A 733 -35.29 7.49 4.89
N PHE A 734 -35.21 8.40 5.85
CA PHE A 734 -35.32 8.08 7.28
C PHE A 734 -36.75 7.68 7.67
N GLU A 735 -37.79 8.28 7.08
CA GLU A 735 -39.19 7.84 7.22
C GLU A 735 -39.35 6.40 6.72
N ALA A 736 -38.89 6.11 5.51
CA ALA A 736 -38.96 4.76 4.95
C ALA A 736 -38.17 3.72 5.76
N THR A 737 -37.04 4.14 6.34
CA THR A 737 -36.22 3.30 7.22
C THR A 737 -36.97 3.00 8.52
N LEU A 738 -37.54 4.02 9.14
CA LEU A 738 -38.30 3.90 10.38
C LEU A 738 -39.56 3.05 10.19
N ASP A 739 -40.28 3.24 9.09
CA ASP A 739 -41.43 2.42 8.72
C ASP A 739 -41.04 0.95 8.54
N ARG A 740 -39.87 0.69 7.93
CA ARG A 740 -39.38 -0.69 7.79
C ARG A 740 -38.99 -1.31 9.12
N ILE A 741 -38.32 -0.57 9.99
CA ILE A 741 -37.98 -1.04 11.34
C ILE A 741 -39.26 -1.40 12.11
N ARG A 742 -40.29 -0.54 12.07
CA ARG A 742 -41.56 -0.76 12.81
C ARG A 742 -42.36 -1.94 12.27
N ASN A 743 -42.38 -2.15 10.96
CA ASN A 743 -43.22 -3.16 10.32
C ASN A 743 -42.52 -4.50 10.09
N ASN A 744 -41.19 -4.52 10.00
CA ASN A 744 -40.41 -5.71 9.67
C ASN A 744 -39.08 -5.72 10.44
N PHE A 745 -39.16 -5.58 11.77
CA PHE A 745 -37.99 -5.69 12.63
C PHE A 745 -37.39 -7.10 12.56
N THR A 746 -36.15 -7.19 12.09
CA THR A 746 -35.45 -8.47 11.90
C THR A 746 -34.14 -8.55 12.69
N MET A 747 -33.44 -7.43 12.86
CA MET A 747 -32.18 -7.37 13.59
C MET A 747 -31.89 -5.97 14.17
N ASN A 748 -31.09 -5.95 15.23
CA ASN A 748 -30.50 -4.76 15.85
C ASN A 748 -29.36 -4.17 14.98
N SER A 749 -29.71 -3.57 13.85
CA SER A 749 -28.74 -2.93 12.95
C SER A 749 -29.45 -1.87 12.12
N ASP A 750 -29.08 -0.60 12.29
CA ASP A 750 -29.54 0.48 11.41
C ASP A 750 -29.01 0.29 9.97
N GLN A 751 -27.76 -0.17 9.83
CA GLN A 751 -27.13 -0.50 8.54
C GLN A 751 -27.96 -1.48 7.71
N LEU A 752 -28.54 -2.51 8.33
CA LEU A 752 -29.42 -3.48 7.67
C LEU A 752 -30.54 -2.78 6.90
N TYR A 753 -31.30 -1.92 7.57
CA TYR A 753 -32.49 -1.30 7.00
C TYR A 753 -32.15 -0.27 5.92
N PHE A 754 -31.09 0.53 6.10
CA PHE A 754 -30.61 1.43 5.05
C PHE A 754 -30.10 0.67 3.83
N ALA A 755 -29.32 -0.40 4.05
CA ALA A 755 -28.78 -1.22 2.97
C ALA A 755 -29.88 -1.94 2.19
N ASP A 756 -30.96 -2.39 2.85
CA ASP A 756 -32.10 -3.01 2.18
C ASP A 756 -32.86 -2.03 1.28
N LEU A 757 -33.13 -0.81 1.77
CA LEU A 757 -33.72 0.24 0.96
C LEU A 757 -32.84 0.60 -0.25
N PHE A 758 -31.52 0.66 -0.04
CA PHE A 758 -30.58 0.89 -1.14
C PHE A 758 -30.56 -0.28 -2.13
N GLY A 759 -30.58 -1.52 -1.66
CA GLY A 759 -30.66 -2.70 -2.53
C GLY A 759 -31.95 -2.76 -3.35
N GLU A 760 -33.09 -2.41 -2.73
CA GLU A 760 -34.39 -2.28 -3.41
C GLU A 760 -34.34 -1.18 -4.48
N GLN A 761 -33.81 0.01 -4.14
CA GLN A 761 -33.57 1.08 -5.10
C GLN A 761 -32.78 0.58 -6.31
N GLU A 762 -31.61 -0.03 -6.10
CA GLU A 762 -30.74 -0.47 -7.20
C GLU A 762 -31.34 -1.62 -8.02
N LEU A 763 -32.14 -2.48 -7.39
CA LEU A 763 -32.93 -3.48 -8.09
C LEU A 763 -33.94 -2.82 -9.03
N SER A 764 -34.68 -1.81 -8.58
CA SER A 764 -35.62 -1.04 -9.41
C SER A 764 -34.90 -0.34 -10.56
N ARG A 765 -33.72 0.26 -10.29
CA ARG A 765 -32.89 0.90 -11.32
C ARG A 765 -32.43 -0.08 -12.40
N ARG A 766 -32.01 -1.28 -12.03
CA ARG A 766 -31.60 -2.33 -13.00
C ARG A 766 -32.73 -2.77 -13.93
N ARG A 767 -33.98 -2.77 -13.45
CA ARG A 767 -35.16 -3.12 -14.28
C ARG A 767 -35.34 -2.19 -15.49
N LEU A 768 -34.84 -0.95 -15.44
CA LEU A 768 -34.86 -0.02 -16.58
C LEU A 768 -34.00 -0.47 -17.78
N LEU A 769 -32.98 -1.29 -17.55
CA LEU A 769 -31.99 -1.62 -18.58
C LEU A 769 -32.45 -2.71 -19.56
N ASN A 770 -33.67 -3.23 -19.42
CA ASN A 770 -34.35 -4.17 -20.33
C ASN A 770 -33.47 -5.33 -20.83
N THR A 771 -32.48 -5.72 -20.05
CA THR A 771 -31.56 -6.83 -20.36
C THR A 771 -32.09 -8.05 -19.63
N SER A 772 -32.51 -9.07 -20.40
CA SER A 772 -32.69 -10.43 -19.88
C SER A 772 -31.36 -10.88 -19.30
N THR A 773 -31.15 -10.64 -18.01
CA THR A 773 -29.96 -11.10 -17.32
C THR A 773 -30.14 -12.58 -17.07
N THR A 774 -29.57 -13.40 -17.95
CA THR A 774 -29.16 -14.76 -17.58
C THR A 774 -28.18 -14.63 -16.41
N ILE A 775 -28.71 -14.77 -15.20
CA ILE A 775 -27.97 -14.96 -13.96
C ILE A 775 -27.18 -16.26 -14.14
N ASN A 776 -25.85 -16.22 -14.08
CA ASN A 776 -25.02 -17.43 -14.17
C ASN A 776 -25.22 -18.33 -12.93
N ALA A 777 -26.10 -19.32 -13.11
CA ALA A 777 -25.94 -20.76 -12.91
C ALA A 777 -25.73 -21.41 -11.52
N ASN A 778 -25.66 -20.72 -10.38
CA ASN A 778 -25.56 -21.44 -9.08
C ASN A 778 -26.46 -20.96 -7.94
N THR A 779 -27.40 -20.06 -8.17
CA THR A 779 -28.40 -19.68 -7.16
C THR A 779 -29.79 -19.73 -7.76
N THR A 780 -30.69 -20.46 -7.09
CA THR A 780 -32.13 -20.49 -7.33
C THR A 780 -32.73 -19.12 -6.99
N GLN A 781 -32.50 -18.12 -7.84
CA GLN A 781 -33.04 -16.77 -7.70
C GLN A 781 -34.29 -16.63 -8.58
N PRO A 782 -35.34 -15.94 -8.10
CA PRO A 782 -36.60 -15.83 -8.83
C PRO A 782 -36.44 -15.01 -10.12
N THR A 783 -36.92 -15.56 -11.23
CA THR A 783 -37.13 -14.83 -12.48
C THR A 783 -38.23 -13.79 -12.27
N VAL A 784 -37.87 -12.50 -12.25
CA VAL A 784 -38.83 -11.39 -12.11
C VAL A 784 -39.38 -11.01 -13.49
N PRO A 785 -40.71 -10.90 -13.68
CA PRO A 785 -41.31 -10.42 -14.94
C PRO A 785 -40.83 -9.01 -15.31
N ILE A 786 -40.71 -8.73 -16.61
CA ILE A 786 -40.35 -7.39 -17.13
C ILE A 786 -41.57 -6.45 -16.98
N PRO A 787 -41.52 -5.39 -16.16
CA PRO A 787 -42.62 -4.44 -16.02
C PRO A 787 -42.70 -3.50 -17.23
N SER A 788 -43.89 -2.96 -17.51
CA SER A 788 -44.12 -1.93 -18.53
C SER A 788 -43.55 -0.56 -18.11
N PRO A 789 -43.21 0.35 -19.04
CA PRO A 789 -42.62 1.65 -18.70
C PRO A 789 -43.39 2.50 -17.65
N PRO A 790 -44.74 2.54 -17.63
CA PRO A 790 -45.51 3.22 -16.58
C PRO A 790 -45.39 2.55 -15.20
N GLU A 791 -45.30 1.22 -15.16
CA GLU A 791 -45.10 0.47 -13.91
C GLU A 791 -43.72 0.77 -13.33
N ILE A 792 -42.68 0.86 -14.17
CA ILE A 792 -41.32 1.21 -13.74
C ILE A 792 -41.26 2.65 -13.21
N ALA A 793 -41.94 3.61 -13.85
CA ALA A 793 -41.99 4.99 -13.37
C ALA A 793 -42.70 5.12 -12.01
N THR A 794 -43.75 4.33 -11.80
CA THR A 794 -44.49 4.26 -10.54
C THR A 794 -43.64 3.63 -9.44
N GLU A 795 -42.93 2.54 -9.76
CA GLU A 795 -42.01 1.85 -8.85
C GLU A 795 -40.89 2.80 -8.40
N LEU A 796 -40.18 3.43 -9.34
CA LEU A 796 -39.07 4.36 -9.05
C LEU A 796 -39.50 5.55 -8.18
N ALA A 797 -40.71 6.08 -8.37
CA ALA A 797 -41.21 7.17 -7.53
C ALA A 797 -41.24 6.79 -6.03
N THR A 798 -41.50 5.51 -5.74
CA THR A 798 -41.59 4.97 -4.38
C THR A 798 -40.28 4.37 -3.86
N THR A 799 -39.43 3.81 -4.73
CA THR A 799 -38.22 3.09 -4.33
C THR A 799 -36.92 3.85 -4.50
N ASP A 800 -36.88 4.93 -5.30
CA ASP A 800 -35.66 5.72 -5.48
C ASP A 800 -35.58 6.83 -4.41
N PHE A 801 -34.60 6.68 -3.52
CA PHE A 801 -34.31 7.58 -2.40
C PHE A 801 -33.14 8.52 -2.70
N GLY A 802 -32.51 8.38 -3.87
CA GLY A 802 -31.31 9.12 -4.22
C GLY A 802 -30.07 8.68 -3.44
N VAL A 803 -30.04 7.43 -2.95
CA VAL A 803 -28.90 6.88 -2.19
C VAL A 803 -27.76 6.50 -3.13
N GLY A 804 -26.54 6.76 -2.70
CA GLY A 804 -25.31 6.27 -3.31
C GLY A 804 -24.20 6.10 -2.28
N ILE A 805 -23.06 5.60 -2.75
CA ILE A 805 -21.90 5.27 -1.93
C ILE A 805 -20.69 6.08 -2.45
N ASP A 806 -19.89 6.61 -1.53
CA ASP A 806 -18.55 7.12 -1.83
C ASP A 806 -17.57 5.95 -2.07
N TYR A 807 -17.73 5.24 -3.18
CA TYR A 807 -17.00 3.98 -3.46
C TYR A 807 -15.46 4.09 -3.40
N LEU A 808 -14.91 5.27 -3.61
CA LEU A 808 -13.45 5.49 -3.60
C LEU A 808 -12.93 5.93 -2.23
N SER A 809 -13.81 6.10 -1.23
CA SER A 809 -13.48 6.60 0.09
C SER A 809 -12.84 8.00 0.08
N SER A 810 -13.30 8.88 -0.82
CA SER A 810 -12.78 10.25 -0.95
C SER A 810 -13.34 11.22 0.10
N LEU A 811 -14.54 10.94 0.61
CA LEU A 811 -15.13 11.58 1.77
C LEU A 811 -14.89 10.71 3.01
N PHE A 812 -15.31 9.43 2.94
CA PHE A 812 -15.50 8.58 4.10
C PHE A 812 -14.68 7.29 3.96
N GLN A 813 -13.69 7.08 4.84
CA GLN A 813 -12.88 5.86 4.84
C GLN A 813 -13.21 4.99 6.05
N THR A 814 -13.87 3.87 5.84
CA THR A 814 -14.03 2.82 6.86
C THR A 814 -12.69 2.10 7.09
N VAL A 815 -12.34 1.82 8.34
CA VAL A 815 -11.10 1.09 8.71
C VAL A 815 -11.32 -0.42 8.64
N ALA A 816 -12.53 -0.90 8.93
CA ALA A 816 -12.89 -2.31 8.79
C ALA A 816 -12.50 -2.83 7.41
N PHE A 817 -11.70 -3.90 7.39
CA PHE A 817 -11.16 -4.54 6.17
C PHE A 817 -10.30 -3.65 5.25
N ASN A 818 -10.06 -2.41 5.65
CA ASN A 818 -9.25 -1.44 4.93
C ASN A 818 -7.95 -1.11 5.64
N LYS A 819 -7.78 -1.43 6.94
CA LYS A 819 -6.58 -1.09 7.72
C LYS A 819 -5.27 -1.42 7.01
N ASP A 820 -5.22 -2.55 6.33
CA ASP A 820 -4.03 -3.05 5.64
C ASP A 820 -3.75 -2.27 4.35
N TRP A 821 -4.65 -1.41 3.91
CA TRP A 821 -4.57 -0.61 2.68
C TRP A 821 -4.39 0.89 2.96
N LEU A 822 -4.28 1.24 4.25
CA LEU A 822 -4.11 2.61 4.71
C LEU A 822 -2.67 2.85 5.14
N VAL A 823 -2.14 4.03 4.82
CA VAL A 823 -0.84 4.50 5.30
C VAL A 823 -0.92 5.97 5.65
N TRP A 824 -0.18 6.38 6.68
CA TRP A 824 0.04 7.78 7.03
C TRP A 824 1.37 8.19 6.44
N THR A 825 1.34 9.19 5.57
CA THR A 825 2.53 9.66 4.87
C THR A 825 2.39 11.10 4.42
N THR A 826 3.52 11.77 4.26
CA THR A 826 3.60 13.10 3.65
C THR A 826 3.54 12.95 2.14
N ILE A 827 2.59 13.64 1.52
CA ILE A 827 2.33 13.54 0.08
C ILE A 827 2.89 14.78 -0.61
N PRO A 828 3.75 14.63 -1.63
CA PRO A 828 4.35 15.77 -2.31
C PRO A 828 3.29 16.55 -3.12
N ARG A 829 3.55 17.83 -3.36
CA ARG A 829 2.68 18.67 -4.22
C ARG A 829 2.53 18.12 -5.64
N ASN A 830 3.63 17.60 -6.20
CA ASN A 830 3.70 17.15 -7.58
C ASN A 830 4.23 15.72 -7.63
N ARG A 831 3.77 14.96 -8.64
CA ARG A 831 4.37 13.66 -8.96
C ARG A 831 5.74 13.85 -9.59
N PRO A 832 6.66 12.89 -9.42
CA PRO A 832 7.89 12.85 -10.21
C PRO A 832 7.58 12.74 -11.71
N ASP A 833 8.29 13.49 -12.55
CA ASP A 833 8.10 13.45 -14.01
C ASP A 833 8.59 12.14 -14.65
N LYS A 834 9.55 11.46 -14.00
CA LYS A 834 10.21 10.26 -14.51
C LYS A 834 10.53 9.30 -13.38
N PHE A 835 10.35 8.01 -13.66
CA PHE A 835 10.79 6.93 -12.80
C PHE A 835 11.95 6.17 -13.44
N PRO A 836 12.87 5.58 -12.65
CA PRO A 836 13.90 4.70 -13.16
C PRO A 836 13.30 3.47 -13.85
N HIS A 837 13.87 3.07 -14.99
CA HIS A 837 13.68 1.72 -15.51
C HIS A 837 14.63 0.76 -14.78
N PRO A 838 14.24 -0.52 -14.53
CA PRO A 838 13.02 -1.21 -14.95
C PRO A 838 11.81 -1.04 -14.02
N ILE A 839 11.97 -0.39 -12.86
CA ILE A 839 10.97 -0.36 -11.78
C ILE A 839 9.83 0.65 -11.98
N ALA A 840 9.78 1.34 -13.11
CA ALA A 840 8.89 2.48 -13.36
C ALA A 840 7.40 2.17 -13.11
N ARG A 841 6.95 0.94 -13.34
CA ARG A 841 5.57 0.51 -13.04
C ARG A 841 5.29 0.44 -11.54
N LEU A 842 6.22 -0.11 -10.77
CA LEU A 842 6.11 -0.18 -9.32
C LEU A 842 6.16 1.23 -8.72
N GLU A 843 7.09 2.07 -9.16
CA GLU A 843 7.17 3.46 -8.69
C GLU A 843 5.92 4.28 -9.02
N ALA A 844 5.37 4.11 -10.24
CA ALA A 844 4.12 4.75 -10.62
C ALA A 844 2.93 4.26 -9.77
N TYR A 845 2.96 3.01 -9.27
CA TYR A 845 1.92 2.50 -8.37
C TYR A 845 1.87 3.32 -7.07
N TYR A 846 3.03 3.54 -6.45
CA TYR A 846 3.19 4.22 -5.16
C TYR A 846 3.45 5.73 -5.26
N SER A 847 3.26 6.33 -6.45
CA SER A 847 3.44 7.75 -6.65
C SER A 847 2.14 8.53 -6.43
N TYR A 848 2.13 9.31 -5.35
CA TYR A 848 1.01 10.15 -4.98
C TYR A 848 1.35 11.63 -5.22
N ALA A 849 0.32 12.45 -5.40
CA ALA A 849 0.44 13.90 -5.37
C ALA A 849 -0.79 14.47 -4.70
N LEU A 850 -0.60 15.57 -3.97
CA LEU A 850 -1.72 16.22 -3.31
C LEU A 850 -2.74 16.73 -4.33
N PRO A 851 -4.02 16.34 -4.18
CA PRO A 851 -5.11 16.89 -4.95
C PRO A 851 -5.20 18.42 -4.83
N ALA A 852 -5.61 19.08 -5.92
CA ALA A 852 -5.71 20.54 -5.98
C ALA A 852 -6.73 21.12 -4.99
N ASP A 853 -7.77 20.36 -4.64
CA ASP A 853 -8.77 20.76 -3.63
C ASP A 853 -8.16 20.84 -2.22
N ILE A 854 -7.22 19.93 -1.88
CA ILE A 854 -6.46 19.99 -0.63
C ILE A 854 -5.42 21.11 -0.67
N LEU A 855 -4.65 21.24 -1.75
CA LEU A 855 -3.64 22.31 -1.87
C LEU A 855 -4.24 23.72 -1.76
N ALA A 856 -5.47 23.91 -2.24
CA ALA A 856 -6.21 25.17 -2.16
C ALA A 856 -7.00 25.33 -0.85
N SER A 857 -7.06 24.29 -0.01
CA SER A 857 -7.75 24.35 1.27
C SER A 857 -6.91 25.10 2.33
N PRO A 858 -7.53 25.94 3.19
CA PRO A 858 -6.85 26.59 4.30
C PRO A 858 -6.22 25.56 5.24
N PHE A 859 -4.93 25.72 5.50
CA PHE A 859 -4.21 24.84 6.42
C PHE A 859 -4.31 25.37 7.86
N PRO A 860 -4.90 24.63 8.84
CA PRO A 860 -5.24 25.20 10.14
C PRO A 860 -4.04 25.66 10.99
N MET A 861 -2.82 25.17 10.74
CA MET A 861 -1.61 25.68 11.41
C MET A 861 -1.37 27.17 11.16
N SER A 862 -1.92 27.73 10.06
CA SER A 862 -1.86 29.17 9.77
C SER A 862 -2.57 30.04 10.82
N LEU A 863 -3.41 29.45 11.69
CA LEU A 863 -4.07 30.15 12.79
C LEU A 863 -3.12 30.41 13.98
N LEU A 864 -1.98 29.71 14.06
CA LEU A 864 -1.02 29.89 15.14
C LEU A 864 -0.13 31.13 14.88
N SER A 865 0.23 31.86 15.94
CA SER A 865 1.01 33.10 15.80
C SER A 865 2.43 32.85 15.24
N PRO A 866 3.02 33.77 14.43
CA PRO A 866 4.34 33.61 13.81
C PRO A 866 5.51 33.35 14.77
N ASN A 867 5.37 33.68 16.06
CA ASN A 867 6.37 33.40 17.09
C ASN A 867 6.50 31.89 17.40
N HIS A 868 5.57 31.05 16.92
CA HIS A 868 5.70 29.61 16.92
C HIS A 868 6.38 29.21 15.61
N SER A 869 7.71 29.26 15.57
CA SER A 869 8.50 28.80 14.42
C SER A 869 8.20 27.33 14.13
N THR A 870 7.34 27.03 13.16
CA THR A 870 7.10 25.67 12.65
C THR A 870 7.69 25.53 11.25
N SER A 871 8.42 24.44 11.00
CA SER A 871 8.81 24.04 9.65
C SER A 871 7.61 23.62 8.79
N ILE A 872 6.46 23.37 9.43
CA ILE A 872 5.20 22.98 8.81
C ILE A 872 4.46 24.23 8.34
N THR A 873 4.26 24.35 7.03
CA THR A 873 3.67 25.53 6.38
C THR A 873 2.45 25.21 5.50
N GLY A 874 2.27 23.94 5.10
CA GLY A 874 1.14 23.51 4.29
C GLY A 874 0.80 22.03 4.43
N TRP A 875 -0.19 21.60 3.64
CA TRP A 875 -0.65 20.20 3.59
C TRP A 875 0.42 19.22 3.07
N ASP A 876 1.44 19.71 2.36
CA ASP A 876 2.59 18.95 1.87
C ASP A 876 3.71 18.76 2.90
N ASP A 877 3.55 19.32 4.11
CA ASP A 877 4.50 19.19 5.21
C ASP A 877 3.98 18.27 6.34
N VAL A 878 2.82 17.62 6.15
CA VAL A 878 2.16 16.79 7.16
C VAL A 878 1.78 15.41 6.64
N ASP A 879 1.69 14.47 7.57
CA ASP A 879 1.19 13.14 7.29
C ASP A 879 -0.33 13.12 7.15
N LEU A 880 -0.78 12.52 6.07
CA LEU A 880 -2.19 12.25 5.79
C LEU A 880 -2.38 10.75 5.63
N CYS A 881 -3.46 10.23 6.22
CA CYS A 881 -4.01 8.93 5.89
C CYS A 881 -4.41 8.93 4.42
N ILE A 882 -3.92 7.95 3.66
CA ILE A 882 -4.28 7.70 2.27
C ILE A 882 -4.64 6.22 2.09
N ASN A 883 -5.65 5.96 1.27
CA ASN A 883 -5.94 4.62 0.77
C ASN A 883 -5.06 4.35 -0.45
N THR A 884 -4.14 3.39 -0.37
CA THR A 884 -3.16 3.14 -1.43
C THR A 884 -3.76 2.50 -2.69
N VAL A 885 -4.95 1.91 -2.57
CA VAL A 885 -5.66 1.28 -3.68
C VAL A 885 -6.52 2.28 -4.43
N THR A 886 -7.38 3.02 -3.71
CA THR A 886 -8.23 4.04 -4.34
C THR A 886 -7.47 5.33 -4.65
N ARG A 887 -6.30 5.52 -4.03
CA ARG A 887 -5.45 6.71 -4.11
C ARG A 887 -6.11 7.98 -3.56
N GLU A 888 -7.16 7.83 -2.77
CA GLU A 888 -7.89 8.92 -2.15
C GLU A 888 -7.36 9.22 -0.74
N ILE A 889 -7.31 10.51 -0.41
CA ILE A 889 -7.01 11.01 0.93
C ILE A 889 -8.35 11.37 1.58
N PRO A 890 -8.94 10.53 2.45
CA PRO A 890 -10.28 10.76 2.96
C PRO A 890 -10.42 12.05 3.77
N VAL A 891 -11.63 12.61 3.77
CA VAL A 891 -11.97 13.76 4.62
C VAL A 891 -12.10 13.31 6.07
N LEU A 892 -12.68 12.14 6.31
CA LEU A 892 -12.83 11.53 7.62
C LEU A 892 -12.49 10.04 7.61
N VAL A 893 -12.02 9.56 8.75
CA VAL A 893 -11.67 8.16 8.98
C VAL A 893 -12.66 7.57 9.99
N HIS A 894 -13.31 6.47 9.63
CA HIS A 894 -14.31 5.77 10.41
C HIS A 894 -13.76 4.45 10.95
N PHE A 895 -13.50 4.40 12.24
CA PHE A 895 -12.89 3.29 12.98
C PHE A 895 -13.89 2.18 13.34
N THR A 896 -14.71 1.80 12.36
CA THR A 896 -15.48 0.56 12.42
C THR A 896 -14.54 -0.66 12.39
N GLY A 897 -14.93 -1.76 13.05
CA GLY A 897 -14.13 -2.98 13.17
C GLY A 897 -13.19 -2.99 14.39
N GLU A 898 -11.88 -2.91 14.16
CA GLU A 898 -10.85 -3.07 15.20
C GLU A 898 -10.75 -1.84 16.12
N LYS A 899 -11.52 -1.86 17.21
CA LYS A 899 -11.72 -0.71 18.11
C LYS A 899 -10.45 -0.17 18.79
N HIS A 900 -9.40 -0.98 18.93
CA HIS A 900 -8.14 -0.58 19.58
C HIS A 900 -7.36 0.45 18.74
N LEU A 901 -7.54 0.44 17.41
CA LEU A 901 -6.91 1.40 16.49
C LEU A 901 -7.30 2.86 16.79
N ARG A 902 -8.44 3.08 17.46
CA ARG A 902 -8.85 4.41 17.93
C ARG A 902 -7.91 4.98 19.00
N THR A 903 -7.15 4.14 19.68
CA THR A 903 -6.11 4.58 20.61
C THR A 903 -4.78 4.60 19.90
N ASP A 904 -4.42 3.49 19.25
CA ASP A 904 -3.09 3.27 18.68
C ASP A 904 -2.72 4.19 17.51
N TRP A 905 -3.70 4.77 16.82
CA TRP A 905 -3.47 5.65 15.67
C TRP A 905 -3.78 7.12 15.95
N TRP A 906 -4.23 7.48 17.15
CA TRP A 906 -4.66 8.85 17.45
C TRP A 906 -3.49 9.85 17.35
N ASP A 907 -2.30 9.42 17.75
CA ASP A 907 -1.04 10.15 17.66
C ASP A 907 -0.57 10.41 16.22
N ARG A 908 -1.11 9.68 15.23
CA ARG A 908 -0.80 9.85 13.81
C ARG A 908 -1.50 11.04 13.16
N MET A 909 -2.50 11.62 13.82
CA MET A 909 -3.17 12.80 13.28
C MET A 909 -2.20 13.98 13.27
N TRP A 910 -2.07 14.66 12.12
CA TRP A 910 -1.07 15.72 11.94
C TRP A 910 -1.17 16.87 12.94
N TYR A 911 -2.34 17.08 13.56
CA TYR A 911 -2.56 18.09 14.58
C TYR A 911 -2.30 17.60 16.01
N TYR A 912 -2.05 16.30 16.24
CA TYR A 912 -2.00 15.69 17.58
C TYR A 912 -1.09 16.46 18.55
N GLU A 913 0.17 16.66 18.19
CA GLU A 913 1.19 17.37 18.98
C GLU A 913 0.83 18.82 19.35
N ARG A 914 -0.05 19.46 18.56
CA ARG A 914 -0.45 20.87 18.74
C ARG A 914 -1.96 21.04 18.91
N ALA A 915 -2.67 19.94 19.21
CA ALA A 915 -4.13 19.91 19.12
C ALA A 915 -4.79 20.89 20.10
N LYS A 916 -4.21 21.07 21.29
CA LYS A 916 -4.69 22.04 22.29
C LYS A 916 -4.60 23.48 21.79
N GLU A 917 -3.46 23.85 21.23
CA GLU A 917 -3.22 25.21 20.72
C GLU A 917 -4.08 25.50 19.50
N LEU A 918 -4.18 24.54 18.57
CA LEU A 918 -5.02 24.64 17.40
C LEU A 918 -6.50 24.76 17.76
N ARG A 919 -6.98 23.98 18.74
CA ARG A 919 -8.36 24.13 19.24
C ARG A 919 -8.59 25.53 19.78
N LEU A 920 -7.69 26.05 20.61
CA LEU A 920 -7.80 27.40 21.19
C LEU A 920 -7.76 28.49 20.13
N ALA A 921 -6.92 28.35 19.10
CA ALA A 921 -6.84 29.27 17.98
C ALA A 921 -8.11 29.23 17.11
N ALA A 922 -8.62 28.03 16.81
CA ALA A 922 -9.84 27.84 16.03
C ALA A 922 -11.07 28.48 16.70
N VAL A 923 -11.20 28.33 18.03
CA VAL A 923 -12.33 28.95 18.77
C VAL A 923 -12.16 30.45 19.01
N ALA A 924 -10.92 30.96 18.99
CA ALA A 924 -10.64 32.40 19.10
C ALA A 924 -10.80 33.12 17.76
N GLY A 925 -10.61 32.40 16.64
CA GLY A 925 -10.83 32.90 15.30
C GLY A 925 -12.28 33.29 15.09
N THR A 926 -12.55 34.57 14.89
CA THR A 926 -13.88 35.04 14.48
C THR A 926 -14.10 34.67 13.01
N HIS A 927 -14.71 33.53 12.72
CA HIS A 927 -15.28 33.30 11.39
C HIS A 927 -16.32 34.41 11.15
N GLU A 928 -16.04 35.26 10.17
CA GLU A 928 -16.92 36.35 9.76
C GLU A 928 -18.36 35.80 9.55
N TYR A 929 -19.25 36.08 10.51
CA TYR A 929 -20.66 35.66 10.50
C TYR A 929 -20.93 34.15 10.24
N GLY A 930 -20.05 33.24 10.70
CA GLY A 930 -20.26 31.79 10.58
C GLY A 930 -20.02 31.22 9.17
N ARG A 931 -19.36 31.97 8.29
CA ARG A 931 -19.00 31.50 6.94
C ARG A 931 -17.90 30.42 7.00
N LEU A 932 -18.11 29.30 6.31
CA LEU A 932 -17.15 28.18 6.27
C LEU A 932 -16.04 28.40 5.24
N TYR A 933 -16.37 28.97 4.08
CA TYR A 933 -15.42 29.16 2.99
C TYR A 933 -15.68 30.45 2.20
N ALA A 934 -14.62 31.02 1.63
CA ALA A 934 -14.69 32.26 0.85
C ALA A 934 -15.40 32.06 -0.48
N ASP A 935 -15.08 31.02 -1.24
CA ASP A 935 -15.68 30.84 -2.56
C ASP A 935 -16.99 30.07 -2.51
N ALA A 936 -17.80 30.21 -3.57
CA ALA A 936 -18.99 29.41 -3.73
C ALA A 936 -18.62 27.98 -4.16
N ILE A 937 -19.25 26.97 -3.54
CA ILE A 937 -19.06 25.55 -3.86
C ILE A 937 -20.44 24.99 -4.22
N GLY A 938 -20.55 24.28 -5.34
CA GLY A 938 -21.87 23.83 -5.85
C GLY A 938 -22.83 25.00 -6.12
N GLY A 939 -22.29 26.16 -6.51
CA GLY A 939 -23.07 27.38 -6.77
C GLY A 939 -23.56 28.13 -5.51
N LYS A 940 -23.16 27.71 -4.30
CA LYS A 940 -23.66 28.25 -3.02
C LYS A 940 -22.54 28.76 -2.13
N VAL A 941 -22.82 29.78 -1.32
CA VAL A 941 -21.93 30.21 -0.24
C VAL A 941 -22.33 29.50 1.06
N TRP A 942 -21.38 28.83 1.68
CA TRP A 942 -21.61 27.91 2.80
C TRP A 942 -21.34 28.54 4.16
N PHE A 943 -22.27 28.32 5.08
CA PHE A 943 -22.21 28.75 6.48
C PHE A 943 -22.36 27.54 7.41
N GLY A 944 -21.80 27.63 8.61
CA GLY A 944 -22.07 26.66 9.66
C GLY A 944 -23.49 26.88 10.18
N ALA A 945 -24.26 25.81 10.28
CA ALA A 945 -25.57 25.90 10.91
C ALA A 945 -25.45 26.15 12.41
N GLU A 946 -26.27 27.05 12.93
CA GLU A 946 -26.49 27.24 14.36
C GLU A 946 -28.00 27.29 14.65
N PRO A 947 -28.45 26.84 15.84
CA PRO A 947 -29.82 27.05 16.30
C PRO A 947 -30.19 28.54 16.37
N GLU A 948 -31.46 28.90 16.15
CA GLU A 948 -31.91 30.30 16.12
C GLU A 948 -31.68 31.07 17.44
N ASP A 949 -31.71 30.35 18.57
CA ASP A 949 -31.48 30.90 19.91
C ASP A 949 -29.99 31.03 20.27
N SER A 950 -29.08 30.63 19.37
CA SER A 950 -27.64 30.62 19.65
C SER A 950 -27.11 31.98 20.09
N GLY A 951 -27.67 33.07 19.55
CA GLY A 951 -27.28 34.46 19.88
C GLY A 951 -27.42 34.85 21.36
N ARG A 952 -28.14 34.05 22.16
CA ARG A 952 -28.39 34.31 23.59
C ARG A 952 -27.46 33.53 24.53
N VAL A 953 -26.61 32.66 23.99
CA VAL A 953 -25.75 31.76 24.79
C VAL A 953 -24.33 32.31 24.90
N SER A 954 -23.89 32.58 26.13
CA SER A 954 -22.51 32.95 26.44
C SER A 954 -21.57 31.75 26.24
N GLY A 955 -20.45 31.95 25.53
CA GLY A 955 -19.48 30.89 25.23
C GLY A 955 -19.87 29.95 24.07
N ARG A 956 -20.90 30.30 23.27
CA ARG A 956 -21.22 29.58 22.03
C ARG A 956 -20.02 29.53 21.07
N GLY A 957 -19.89 28.45 20.32
CA GLY A 957 -18.81 28.30 19.34
C GLY A 957 -17.42 28.08 19.94
N GLN A 958 -17.29 28.01 21.28
CA GLN A 958 -16.00 27.78 21.95
C GLN A 958 -15.61 26.29 22.05
N GLY A 959 -15.90 25.52 20.99
CA GLY A 959 -15.63 24.08 20.91
C GLY A 959 -16.62 23.18 21.66
N GLY A 960 -17.79 23.70 22.04
CA GLY A 960 -18.87 22.89 22.62
C GLY A 960 -19.79 22.26 21.57
N ALA A 961 -20.96 21.81 21.99
CA ALA A 961 -21.98 21.25 21.11
C ALA A 961 -23.41 21.66 21.52
N TRP A 962 -24.33 21.66 20.57
CA TRP A 962 -25.75 21.90 20.80
C TRP A 962 -26.48 20.60 21.16
N SER A 963 -27.56 20.67 21.94
CA SER A 963 -28.53 19.56 22.04
C SER A 963 -29.56 19.64 20.93
N ASP A 964 -29.96 18.50 20.40
CA ASP A 964 -31.14 18.33 19.54
C ASP A 964 -32.46 18.81 20.15
N THR A 965 -32.57 18.85 21.48
CA THR A 965 -33.72 19.42 22.21
C THR A 965 -33.57 20.92 22.51
N GLY A 966 -32.44 21.52 22.15
CA GLY A 966 -32.08 22.90 22.48
C GLY A 966 -31.19 22.99 23.72
N GLY A 967 -30.35 24.02 23.78
CA GLY A 967 -29.38 24.21 24.85
C GLY A 967 -27.93 23.87 24.44
N TRP A 968 -27.00 24.32 25.27
CA TRP A 968 -25.56 24.36 24.97
C TRP A 968 -24.74 23.55 25.96
N PHE A 969 -23.89 22.67 25.44
CA PHE A 969 -22.88 21.96 26.20
C PHE A 969 -21.50 22.57 25.94
N PRO A 970 -20.88 23.26 26.92
CA PRO A 970 -19.54 23.81 26.73
C PRO A 970 -18.49 22.69 26.68
N TRP A 971 -17.37 22.93 26.00
CA TRP A 971 -16.24 22.00 25.93
C TRP A 971 -15.83 21.46 27.30
N ASN A 972 -15.78 22.32 28.32
CA ASN A 972 -15.40 21.91 29.67
C ASN A 972 -16.37 20.90 30.30
N ALA A 973 -17.65 20.94 29.95
CA ALA A 973 -18.64 19.98 30.45
C ALA A 973 -18.52 18.62 29.73
N LEU A 974 -18.19 18.63 28.45
CA LEU A 974 -18.06 17.42 27.65
C LEU A 974 -16.69 16.75 27.84
N CYS A 975 -15.59 17.50 27.74
CA CYS A 975 -14.27 16.94 27.43
C CYS A 975 -13.16 17.24 28.43
N ARG A 976 -13.38 18.08 29.45
CA ARG A 976 -12.33 18.42 30.43
C ARG A 976 -11.72 17.19 31.09
N GLY A 977 -12.53 16.19 31.43
CA GLY A 977 -12.07 14.93 32.04
C GLY A 977 -11.26 14.02 31.10
N HIS A 978 -11.22 14.32 29.82
CA HIS A 978 -10.60 13.49 28.78
C HIS A 978 -9.39 14.17 28.11
N GLU A 979 -9.09 15.44 28.42
CA GLU A 979 -8.01 16.21 27.77
C GLU A 979 -6.64 15.52 27.80
N GLY A 980 -6.32 14.76 28.86
CA GLY A 980 -5.06 14.02 28.95
C GLY A 980 -4.88 12.95 27.86
N VAL A 981 -5.98 12.33 27.41
CA VAL A 981 -5.95 11.36 26.28
C VAL A 981 -5.96 12.07 24.93
N LEU A 982 -6.51 13.29 24.88
CA LEU A 982 -6.65 14.04 23.63
C LEU A 982 -5.34 14.71 23.19
N TYR A 983 -4.58 15.24 24.14
CA TYR A 983 -3.41 16.10 23.89
C TYR A 983 -2.06 15.40 24.08
N GLY A 984 -2.05 14.12 24.44
CA GLY A 984 -0.85 13.44 24.95
C GLY A 984 -0.50 13.98 26.34
N GLY A 985 -0.14 13.10 27.28
CA GLY A 985 0.25 13.53 28.62
C GLY A 985 1.54 14.36 28.58
N GLY A 986 1.39 15.69 28.63
CA GLY A 986 2.47 16.68 28.75
C GLY A 986 2.06 17.83 29.66
#